data_AF-A0A969P1L8-F1
#
_entry.id   AF-A0A969P1L8-F1
#
_cell.length_a   1.000
_cell.length_b   1.000
_cell.length_c   1.000
_cell.angle_alpha   90.00
_cell.angle_beta   90.00
_cell.angle_gamma   90.00
#
_symmetry.space_group_name_H-M   'P 1'
#
loop_
_entity.id
_entity.type
_entity.pdbx_description
1 polymer ?
#
loop_
_entity_poly.entity_id
_entity_poly.type
_entity_poly.pdbx_seq_one_letter_code
_entity_poly.pdbx_strand_id
1 'polypeptide(L)'
;MVQRSRRWTLLLVLVLVLAACSTPTTTTGPSTPDVPSVGITPGPELTPTPVKLVDQFDYTAGGLTLRYPKDWSTQDMSGTLTLAPAHAAMAVSETDQTSTMVIFIDATPLDAISIADQQDSRMATQELFDLSSQGPEQEGYTLSATIPLTIDGQLALSADLQAEHGAGRLIVLMSPTRVVRILGQADATAWQHYQAVFEAIVESVTFLEAPPQPTPTPDSRALQPTLLTIGPPGFALRLGGNEGQPDGRFVSARGLATTSDGTLYLAESSKGIWVFEPDGSLIRTFGSNDVLDAYDVALDFDGHIFVADYGRNAIAHFAPDGTLVKRWGEAGNAPDQFGYLSPQRIAVDAEGSVYALDSAIDPNTGAAVNTIVRFNADDGSFIERIPLPPGSVPSDFAVDSLGNIYLAESFGKVILKIDRAGQVLARLGETALTEGMTPAAIDVDYQGNIYVATPDAGILKLSASGLLLSQVGTVAAPGTMPQAAQFSLPNGIAAGPNDVVWVSDNSGEYSAVTAVRLVTEAERAATAAALATTTPQSTAIPSDNLVRQWVASATASSSYNERYGPDSVVGPPDVAGCQDSDNAWASADPNGLDTLDVRFAIPVRATGITVYQNHQPGFISEVELLDQSGKLTSVYTATATLQNTCPFELAISWPMPTSYRAVGARITVDQRSGANWSEIDAIELVGLE
;
A
#
# COMPACT_ATOMS: atom_id res chain seq x y z
N MET A 1 -35.52 -35.26 -37.18
CA MET A 1 -34.77 -34.82 -38.38
C MET A 1 -33.32 -34.75 -37.95
N VAL A 2 -32.47 -35.77 -38.17
CA VAL A 2 -31.84 -36.16 -39.46
C VAL A 2 -31.09 -34.93 -40.02
N GLN A 3 -29.76 -34.84 -40.13
CA GLN A 3 -28.76 -35.88 -40.35
C GLN A 3 -27.34 -35.37 -40.02
N ARG A 4 -26.53 -36.24 -39.40
CA ARG A 4 -25.05 -36.26 -39.47
C ARG A 4 -24.60 -36.55 -40.90
N SER A 5 -23.40 -36.11 -41.30
CA SER A 5 -22.28 -36.99 -41.78
C SER A 5 -21.23 -36.20 -42.59
N ARG A 6 -19.95 -36.26 -42.19
CA ARG A 6 -18.80 -37.03 -42.79
C ARG A 6 -17.99 -36.17 -43.79
N ARG A 7 -16.71 -35.85 -43.58
CA ARG A 7 -15.45 -36.64 -43.43
C ARG A 7 -14.71 -36.89 -44.77
N TRP A 8 -13.46 -36.37 -44.82
CA TRP A 8 -12.22 -36.89 -45.45
C TRP A 8 -12.14 -36.74 -47.00
N THR A 9 -11.01 -36.48 -47.69
CA THR A 9 -9.63 -37.01 -47.56
C THR A 9 -8.63 -36.22 -48.45
N LEU A 10 -7.34 -36.29 -48.11
CA LEU A 10 -6.13 -35.91 -48.86
C LEU A 10 -6.12 -36.26 -50.37
N LEU A 11 -5.35 -35.50 -51.15
CA LEU A 11 -4.48 -36.08 -52.20
C LEU A 11 -3.17 -35.29 -52.36
N LEU A 12 -2.08 -36.04 -52.40
CA LEU A 12 -0.68 -35.64 -52.50
C LEU A 12 -0.16 -36.23 -53.83
N VAL A 13 0.49 -35.43 -54.68
CA VAL A 13 1.31 -35.93 -55.80
C VAL A 13 2.62 -35.13 -55.84
N LEU A 14 3.69 -35.89 -55.90
CA LEU A 14 5.12 -35.56 -55.84
C LEU A 14 5.74 -35.75 -57.24
N VAL A 15 6.97 -35.24 -57.44
CA VAL A 15 8.03 -35.70 -58.40
C VAL A 15 8.04 -34.97 -59.78
N LEU A 16 9.14 -34.52 -60.44
CA LEU A 16 10.60 -34.78 -60.38
C LEU A 16 11.44 -33.57 -60.89
N VAL A 17 12.69 -33.57 -60.44
CA VAL A 17 13.89 -32.76 -60.75
C VAL A 17 14.42 -32.95 -62.18
N LEU A 18 15.11 -31.93 -62.73
CA LEU A 18 16.34 -32.12 -63.52
C LEU A 18 17.32 -30.95 -63.32
N ALA A 19 18.57 -31.31 -63.02
CA ALA A 19 19.73 -30.44 -62.82
C ALA A 19 20.77 -30.66 -63.94
N ALA A 20 21.57 -29.63 -64.26
CA ALA A 20 22.96 -29.72 -64.79
C ALA A 20 23.58 -28.30 -64.79
N CYS A 21 24.57 -28.00 -63.92
CA CYS A 21 26.03 -27.99 -64.16
C CYS A 21 26.50 -27.05 -65.32
N SER A 22 27.08 -25.87 -65.04
CA SER A 22 28.51 -25.56 -64.75
C SER A 22 29.42 -25.74 -65.99
N THR A 23 30.30 -24.85 -66.49
CA THR A 23 31.26 -23.87 -65.92
C THR A 23 31.80 -22.94 -67.08
N PRO A 24 32.99 -22.28 -67.07
CA PRO A 24 33.13 -20.82 -67.24
C PRO A 24 33.93 -20.43 -68.51
N THR A 25 34.07 -19.14 -68.82
CA THR A 25 35.38 -18.46 -69.03
C THR A 25 35.24 -17.04 -69.59
N THR A 26 36.16 -16.22 -69.10
CA THR A 26 36.58 -14.86 -69.42
C THR A 26 36.80 -14.53 -70.90
N THR A 27 36.51 -13.31 -71.35
CA THR A 27 37.51 -12.24 -71.63
C THR A 27 36.90 -11.04 -72.38
N THR A 28 37.60 -9.92 -72.22
CA THR A 28 37.38 -8.50 -72.54
C THR A 28 37.27 -8.07 -74.01
N GLY A 29 36.37 -7.09 -74.27
CA GLY A 29 36.50 -5.92 -75.18
C GLY A 29 36.51 -6.15 -76.72
N PRO A 30 36.26 -5.12 -77.58
CA PRO A 30 36.21 -3.68 -77.33
C PRO A 30 35.03 -2.88 -77.99
N SER A 31 34.98 -1.61 -77.58
CA SER A 31 34.29 -0.38 -78.05
C SER A 31 33.77 -0.25 -79.50
N THR A 32 32.66 0.48 -79.68
CA THR A 32 32.34 1.48 -80.75
C THR A 32 31.09 2.31 -80.34
N PRO A 33 30.68 3.42 -81.01
CA PRO A 33 31.05 4.81 -80.69
C PRO A 33 29.85 5.71 -80.33
N ASP A 34 30.15 6.93 -79.87
CA ASP A 34 29.23 7.99 -79.48
C ASP A 34 28.17 8.37 -80.55
N VAL A 35 26.93 8.57 -80.08
CA VAL A 35 25.83 9.25 -80.78
C VAL A 35 25.45 10.49 -79.95
N PRO A 36 25.25 11.68 -80.57
CA PRO A 36 25.14 12.93 -79.83
C PRO A 36 23.85 13.04 -79.02
N SER A 37 23.99 13.48 -77.77
CA SER A 37 22.91 13.79 -76.85
C SER A 37 22.11 15.01 -77.31
N VAL A 38 20.82 14.81 -77.61
CA VAL A 38 19.83 15.89 -77.65
C VAL A 38 19.59 16.33 -76.20
N GLY A 39 19.94 17.58 -75.90
CA GLY A 39 19.70 18.17 -74.59
C GLY A 39 18.20 18.30 -74.32
N ILE A 40 17.69 17.47 -73.41
CA ILE A 40 16.43 17.76 -72.71
C ILE A 40 16.84 18.51 -71.44
N THR A 41 16.49 19.78 -71.37
CA THR A 41 16.58 20.57 -70.14
C THR A 41 15.72 19.89 -69.07
N PRO A 42 16.25 19.54 -67.88
CA PRO A 42 15.40 19.12 -66.78
C PRO A 42 14.46 20.28 -66.46
N GLY A 43 13.15 20.03 -66.49
CA GLY A 43 12.19 20.94 -65.88
C GLY A 43 12.53 21.12 -64.40
N PRO A 44 12.17 22.24 -63.76
CA PRO A 44 12.45 22.45 -62.35
C PRO A 44 11.87 21.30 -61.55
N GLU A 45 12.75 20.61 -60.81
CA GLU A 45 12.39 19.65 -59.79
C GLU A 45 11.51 20.40 -58.78
N LEU A 46 10.22 20.05 -58.75
CA LEU A 46 9.29 20.59 -57.76
C LEU A 46 9.77 20.10 -56.39
N THR A 47 10.45 20.96 -55.64
CA THR A 47 10.68 20.71 -54.22
C THR A 47 9.32 20.51 -53.57
N PRO A 48 9.03 19.34 -52.95
CA PRO A 48 7.77 19.14 -52.25
C PRO A 48 7.67 20.21 -51.15
N THR A 49 6.56 20.94 -51.14
CA THR A 49 6.28 21.91 -50.07
C THR A 49 6.34 21.15 -48.74
N PRO A 50 7.14 21.59 -47.75
CA PRO A 50 7.22 20.89 -46.47
C PRO A 50 5.83 20.86 -45.81
N VAL A 51 5.36 19.67 -45.45
CA VAL A 51 4.11 19.47 -44.73
C VAL A 51 4.21 20.16 -43.38
N LYS A 52 3.23 21.01 -43.04
CA LYS A 52 3.17 21.71 -41.76
C LYS A 52 2.30 20.94 -40.78
N LEU A 53 2.93 20.33 -39.78
CA LEU A 53 2.26 19.76 -38.61
C LEU A 53 2.32 20.77 -37.47
N VAL A 54 1.17 21.32 -37.11
CA VAL A 54 1.07 22.48 -36.20
C VAL A 54 0.58 22.06 -34.83
N ASP A 55 -0.31 21.07 -34.79
CA ASP A 55 -0.92 20.59 -33.55
C ASP A 55 -0.22 19.31 -33.10
N GLN A 56 -0.23 19.08 -31.79
CA GLN A 56 0.35 17.91 -31.13
C GLN A 56 -0.76 17.17 -30.37
N PHE A 57 -0.71 15.84 -30.39
CA PHE A 57 -1.56 14.98 -29.58
C PHE A 57 -0.69 14.15 -28.64
N ASP A 58 -0.97 14.26 -27.34
CA ASP A 58 -0.30 13.47 -26.31
C ASP A 58 -1.16 12.22 -26.05
N TYR A 59 -0.79 11.10 -26.67
CA TYR A 59 -1.53 9.83 -26.54
C TYR A 59 -1.05 9.07 -25.30
N THR A 60 -1.40 9.55 -24.12
CA THR A 60 -0.91 9.03 -22.83
C THR A 60 -1.21 7.54 -22.65
N ALA A 61 -2.43 7.08 -23.01
CA ALA A 61 -2.80 5.66 -22.96
C ALA A 61 -1.88 4.81 -23.87
N GLY A 62 -1.58 5.30 -25.08
CA GLY A 62 -0.68 4.65 -26.02
C GLY A 62 0.82 4.83 -25.73
N GLY A 63 1.20 5.71 -24.79
CA GLY A 63 2.60 5.95 -24.43
C GLY A 63 3.42 6.69 -25.49
N LEU A 64 2.79 7.53 -26.32
CA LEU A 64 3.48 8.27 -27.40
C LEU A 64 2.88 9.66 -27.59
N THR A 65 3.63 10.55 -28.25
CA THR A 65 3.11 11.82 -28.78
C THR A 65 3.31 11.85 -30.29
N LEU A 66 2.47 12.61 -31.00
CA LEU A 66 2.59 12.83 -32.44
C LEU A 66 2.08 14.21 -32.83
N ARG A 67 2.48 14.69 -34.01
CA ARG A 67 2.00 15.95 -34.58
C ARG A 67 1.12 15.72 -35.80
N TYR A 68 0.16 16.60 -36.01
CA TYR A 68 -0.80 16.51 -37.11
C TYR A 68 -1.15 17.90 -37.69
N PRO A 69 -1.74 17.96 -38.91
CA PRO A 69 -2.14 19.23 -39.51
C PRO A 69 -3.28 19.88 -38.73
N LYS A 70 -3.28 21.22 -38.67
CA LYS A 70 -4.19 22.03 -37.85
C LYS A 70 -5.69 21.74 -38.01
N ASP A 71 -6.11 21.35 -39.22
CA ASP A 71 -7.53 21.18 -39.54
C ASP A 71 -7.97 19.70 -39.47
N TRP A 72 -7.10 18.80 -38.99
CA TRP A 72 -7.44 17.40 -38.81
C TRP A 72 -8.11 17.16 -37.46
N SER A 73 -8.95 16.14 -37.41
CA SER A 73 -9.58 15.68 -36.18
C SER A 73 -8.79 14.50 -35.60
N THR A 74 -8.85 14.32 -34.28
CA THR A 74 -8.35 13.14 -33.56
C THR A 74 -9.45 12.55 -32.67
N GLN A 75 -9.48 11.23 -32.51
CA GLN A 75 -10.41 10.54 -31.62
C GLN A 75 -9.78 9.25 -31.10
N ASP A 76 -9.81 9.01 -29.79
CA ASP A 76 -9.45 7.73 -29.18
C ASP A 76 -10.72 6.90 -28.92
N MET A 77 -10.74 5.66 -29.40
CA MET A 77 -11.81 4.70 -29.14
C MET A 77 -11.20 3.37 -28.70
N SER A 78 -11.41 3.02 -27.42
CA SER A 78 -11.04 1.70 -26.88
C SER A 78 -9.57 1.31 -27.07
N GLY A 79 -8.64 2.27 -27.01
CA GLY A 79 -7.20 2.00 -27.15
C GLY A 79 -6.68 2.06 -28.58
N THR A 80 -7.46 2.62 -29.51
CA THR A 80 -7.01 2.93 -30.87
C THR A 80 -7.28 4.40 -31.17
N LEU A 81 -6.20 5.14 -31.44
CA LEU A 81 -6.25 6.53 -31.85
C LEU A 81 -6.51 6.63 -33.35
N THR A 82 -7.53 7.39 -33.73
CA THR A 82 -7.94 7.64 -35.12
C THR A 82 -7.69 9.10 -35.50
N LEU A 83 -7.09 9.35 -36.66
CA LEU A 83 -6.88 10.68 -37.25
C LEU A 83 -7.47 10.76 -38.65
N ALA A 84 -8.12 11.90 -38.96
CA ALA A 84 -8.66 12.15 -40.30
C ALA A 84 -8.77 13.65 -40.62
N PRO A 85 -8.82 14.06 -41.90
CA PRO A 85 -9.00 15.46 -42.31
C PRO A 85 -10.33 16.12 -41.90
N ALA A 86 -11.32 15.34 -41.46
CA ALA A 86 -12.59 15.84 -40.95
C ALA A 86 -13.23 14.84 -39.99
N HIS A 87 -13.91 15.33 -38.95
CA HIS A 87 -14.56 14.48 -37.94
C HIS A 87 -15.57 13.48 -38.54
N ALA A 88 -16.28 13.85 -39.61
CA ALA A 88 -17.22 12.95 -40.30
C ALA A 88 -16.54 11.72 -40.94
N ALA A 89 -15.25 11.80 -41.24
CA ALA A 89 -14.47 10.70 -41.80
C ALA A 89 -13.98 9.70 -40.74
N MET A 90 -14.18 9.99 -39.44
CA MET A 90 -13.71 9.16 -38.33
C MET A 90 -14.70 8.07 -37.93
N ALA A 91 -15.96 8.18 -38.35
CA ALA A 91 -17.00 7.18 -38.09
C ALA A 91 -16.85 5.91 -38.93
N VAL A 92 -15.67 5.72 -39.52
CA VAL A 92 -15.37 4.70 -40.50
C VAL A 92 -14.47 3.67 -39.85
N SER A 93 -14.85 2.39 -39.95
CA SER A 93 -14.10 1.30 -39.33
C SER A 93 -12.77 1.05 -40.05
N GLU A 94 -11.83 0.35 -39.41
CA GLU A 94 -10.61 -0.15 -40.08
C GLU A 94 -10.93 -0.98 -41.34
N THR A 95 -12.15 -1.49 -41.44
CA THR A 95 -12.63 -2.39 -42.50
C THR A 95 -13.32 -1.67 -43.68
N ASP A 96 -13.49 -0.35 -43.66
CA ASP A 96 -14.24 0.38 -44.69
C ASP A 96 -13.31 1.14 -45.66
N GLN A 97 -13.57 1.04 -46.97
CA GLN A 97 -12.87 1.85 -47.98
C GLN A 97 -13.40 3.30 -47.98
N THR A 98 -12.54 4.26 -47.64
CA THR A 98 -12.90 5.67 -47.47
C THR A 98 -12.52 6.53 -48.67
N SER A 99 -13.34 7.54 -48.99
CA SER A 99 -12.97 8.54 -50.01
C SER A 99 -11.96 9.60 -49.53
N THR A 100 -11.37 9.41 -48.34
CA THR A 100 -10.47 10.33 -47.66
C THR A 100 -9.54 9.56 -46.72
N MET A 101 -8.43 10.15 -46.32
CA MET A 101 -7.46 9.51 -45.42
C MET A 101 -8.06 9.26 -44.03
N VAL A 102 -7.84 8.06 -43.51
CA VAL A 102 -7.98 7.72 -42.10
C VAL A 102 -6.71 7.01 -41.63
N ILE A 103 -6.23 7.39 -40.46
CA ILE A 103 -5.06 6.78 -39.81
C ILE A 103 -5.51 6.17 -38.48
N PHE A 104 -5.23 4.88 -38.29
CA PHE A 104 -5.42 4.16 -37.04
C PHE A 104 -4.06 3.92 -36.38
N ILE A 105 -3.98 4.16 -35.07
CA ILE A 105 -2.80 3.95 -34.26
C ILE A 105 -3.22 3.13 -33.03
N ASP A 106 -2.82 1.86 -33.01
CA ASP A 106 -2.92 0.98 -31.85
C ASP A 106 -1.54 0.89 -31.19
N ALA A 107 -1.49 1.10 -29.88
CA ALA A 107 -0.27 1.05 -29.08
C ALA A 107 -0.49 0.15 -27.86
N THR A 108 -0.32 -1.16 -28.07
CA THR A 108 -0.56 -2.17 -27.05
C THR A 108 0.63 -2.29 -26.08
N PRO A 109 0.42 -2.33 -24.76
CA PRO A 109 1.45 -2.69 -23.78
C PRO A 109 2.13 -4.02 -24.11
N LEU A 110 3.47 -4.07 -24.04
CA LEU A 110 4.24 -5.29 -24.36
C LEU A 110 3.93 -6.46 -23.41
N ASP A 111 3.60 -6.16 -22.15
CA ASP A 111 3.20 -7.11 -21.12
C ASP A 111 1.77 -7.65 -21.30
N ALA A 112 0.88 -6.86 -21.89
CA ALA A 112 -0.46 -7.29 -22.29
C ALA A 112 -0.43 -8.31 -23.45
N ILE A 113 0.68 -8.37 -24.19
CA ILE A 113 0.91 -9.36 -25.25
C ILE A 113 1.51 -10.62 -24.57
N SER A 114 0.68 -11.35 -23.80
CA SER A 114 1.11 -12.61 -23.19
C SER A 114 1.36 -13.65 -24.29
N ILE A 115 2.62 -14.05 -24.51
CA ILE A 115 2.90 -15.34 -25.14
C ILE A 115 2.72 -16.37 -24.05
N ALA A 116 1.65 -17.16 -24.14
CA ALA A 116 1.55 -18.36 -23.34
C ALA A 116 2.82 -19.21 -23.58
N ASP A 117 3.60 -19.36 -22.52
CA ASP A 117 4.45 -20.52 -22.29
C ASP A 117 5.80 -20.62 -23.03
N GLN A 118 6.53 -19.53 -23.28
CA GLN A 118 8.00 -19.60 -23.42
C GLN A 118 8.73 -18.44 -22.73
N GLN A 119 9.60 -18.81 -21.78
CA GLN A 119 10.66 -17.94 -21.26
C GLN A 119 11.44 -17.31 -22.42
N ASP A 120 11.48 -15.98 -22.41
CA ASP A 120 12.52 -15.17 -23.07
C ASP A 120 12.52 -15.08 -24.62
N SER A 121 11.37 -15.28 -25.27
CA SER A 121 11.27 -15.11 -26.73
C SER A 121 10.28 -13.98 -27.08
N ARG A 122 10.74 -12.73 -27.15
CA ARG A 122 9.92 -11.65 -27.77
C ARG A 122 9.70 -12.01 -29.24
N MET A 123 8.46 -11.95 -29.73
CA MET A 123 8.18 -12.09 -31.17
C MET A 123 9.01 -11.09 -31.95
N ALA A 124 9.65 -11.51 -33.04
CA ALA A 124 10.41 -10.60 -33.89
C ALA A 124 9.44 -9.58 -34.53
N THR A 125 9.90 -8.36 -34.82
CA THR A 125 9.08 -7.33 -35.48
C THR A 125 8.41 -7.84 -36.77
N GLN A 126 9.07 -8.77 -37.48
CA GLN A 126 8.50 -9.43 -38.65
C GLN A 126 7.28 -10.30 -38.32
N GLU A 127 7.30 -11.08 -37.25
CA GLU A 127 6.17 -11.96 -36.88
C GLU A 127 4.95 -11.13 -36.43
N LEU A 128 5.20 -9.99 -35.75
CA LEU A 128 4.15 -9.03 -35.40
C LEU A 128 3.58 -8.34 -36.63
N PHE A 129 4.43 -8.03 -37.62
CA PHE A 129 3.99 -7.50 -38.90
C PHE A 129 3.09 -8.50 -39.61
N ASP A 130 3.50 -9.77 -39.70
CA ASP A 130 2.74 -10.85 -40.34
C ASP A 130 1.40 -11.12 -39.63
N LEU A 131 1.31 -10.91 -38.32
CA LEU A 131 0.04 -10.96 -37.58
C LEU A 131 -0.85 -9.76 -37.91
N SER A 132 -0.26 -8.57 -37.98
CA SER A 132 -0.99 -7.30 -38.20
C SER A 132 -1.45 -7.14 -39.65
N SER A 133 -0.83 -7.83 -40.62
CA SER A 133 -1.25 -7.81 -42.02
C SER A 133 -2.54 -8.61 -42.28
N GLN A 134 -2.91 -9.55 -41.39
CA GLN A 134 -4.07 -10.43 -41.60
C GLN A 134 -5.39 -9.66 -41.70
N GLY A 135 -5.55 -8.56 -40.97
CA GLY A 135 -6.74 -7.72 -41.03
C GLY A 135 -6.92 -7.12 -42.43
N PRO A 136 -5.97 -6.30 -42.91
CA PRO A 136 -6.06 -5.74 -44.25
C PRO A 136 -6.15 -6.77 -45.39
N GLU A 137 -5.48 -7.92 -45.27
CA GLU A 137 -5.57 -9.01 -46.27
C GLU A 137 -6.97 -9.61 -46.36
N GLN A 138 -7.67 -9.77 -45.23
CA GLN A 138 -9.05 -10.27 -45.21
C GLN A 138 -10.02 -9.30 -45.91
N GLU A 139 -9.70 -8.00 -45.91
CA GLU A 139 -10.46 -6.94 -46.59
C GLU A 139 -10.04 -6.73 -48.06
N GLY A 140 -9.19 -7.62 -48.59
CA GLY A 140 -8.84 -7.64 -50.01
C GLY A 140 -7.70 -6.70 -50.41
N TYR A 141 -6.94 -6.16 -49.45
CA TYR A 141 -5.68 -5.50 -49.75
C TYR A 141 -4.57 -6.52 -50.01
N THR A 142 -3.74 -6.23 -51.01
CA THR A 142 -2.44 -6.88 -51.21
C THR A 142 -1.34 -5.99 -50.67
N LEU A 143 -0.41 -6.55 -49.89
CA LEU A 143 0.70 -5.83 -49.30
C LEU A 143 1.98 -5.99 -50.14
N SER A 144 2.81 -4.94 -50.18
CA SER A 144 4.17 -5.02 -50.73
C SER A 144 5.10 -5.86 -49.84
N ALA A 145 6.33 -6.10 -50.32
CA ALA A 145 7.40 -6.56 -49.43
C ALA A 145 7.65 -5.53 -48.32
N THR A 146 8.02 -6.01 -47.13
CA THR A 146 8.33 -5.14 -45.98
C THR A 146 9.60 -4.33 -46.23
N ILE A 147 9.56 -3.06 -45.84
CA ILE A 147 10.67 -2.11 -45.91
C ILE A 147 10.99 -1.68 -44.47
N PRO A 148 12.24 -1.79 -44.01
CA PRO A 148 12.63 -1.30 -42.69
C PRO A 148 12.70 0.23 -42.68
N LEU A 149 12.23 0.83 -41.58
CA LEU A 149 12.39 2.26 -41.29
C LEU A 149 12.64 2.47 -39.80
N THR A 150 13.01 3.69 -39.40
CA THR A 150 13.25 4.05 -38.00
C THR A 150 12.26 5.11 -37.55
N ILE A 151 11.58 4.88 -36.44
CA ILE A 151 10.70 5.86 -35.76
C ILE A 151 11.23 6.03 -34.34
N ASP A 152 11.60 7.24 -33.97
CA ASP A 152 12.16 7.59 -32.65
C ASP A 152 13.26 6.61 -32.16
N GLY A 153 14.17 6.26 -33.07
CA GLY A 153 15.27 5.32 -32.80
C GLY A 153 14.89 3.83 -32.78
N GLN A 154 13.60 3.48 -32.90
CA GLN A 154 13.11 2.10 -32.94
C GLN A 154 13.01 1.58 -34.37
N LEU A 155 13.36 0.31 -34.58
CA LEU A 155 13.18 -0.37 -35.87
C LEU A 155 11.69 -0.68 -36.11
N ALA A 156 11.18 -0.21 -37.24
CA ALA A 156 9.85 -0.48 -37.73
C ALA A 156 9.90 -1.20 -39.08
N LEU A 157 8.85 -1.93 -39.40
CA LEU A 157 8.61 -2.48 -40.74
C LEU A 157 7.38 -1.82 -41.34
N SER A 158 7.45 -1.44 -42.61
CA SER A 158 6.33 -0.92 -43.38
C SER A 158 6.03 -1.74 -44.62
N ALA A 159 4.77 -1.80 -45.04
CA ALA A 159 4.40 -2.24 -46.37
C ALA A 159 3.26 -1.39 -46.93
N ASP A 160 3.31 -1.14 -48.23
CA ASP A 160 2.25 -0.45 -48.95
C ASP A 160 1.09 -1.42 -49.19
N LEU A 161 -0.14 -0.94 -49.03
CA LEU A 161 -1.37 -1.68 -49.30
C LEU A 161 -2.00 -1.21 -50.61
N GLN A 162 -2.52 -2.17 -51.37
CA GLN A 162 -3.26 -1.88 -52.59
C GLN A 162 -4.48 -2.80 -52.74
N ALA A 163 -5.65 -2.22 -53.04
CA ALA A 163 -6.90 -2.90 -53.36
C ALA A 163 -7.47 -2.33 -54.68
N GLU A 164 -8.61 -2.87 -55.16
CA GLU A 164 -9.25 -2.44 -56.42
C GLU A 164 -9.54 -0.93 -56.46
N HIS A 165 -9.92 -0.34 -55.31
CA HIS A 165 -10.22 1.09 -55.17
C HIS A 165 -9.54 1.77 -53.96
N GLY A 166 -8.74 1.03 -53.18
CA GLY A 166 -8.07 1.52 -51.97
C GLY A 166 -6.54 1.48 -52.08
N ALA A 167 -5.87 2.36 -51.34
CA ALA A 167 -4.43 2.35 -51.13
C ALA A 167 -4.09 2.78 -49.69
N GLY A 168 -2.97 2.29 -49.16
CA GLY A 168 -2.60 2.51 -47.77
C GLY A 168 -1.15 2.19 -47.45
N ARG A 169 -0.80 2.33 -46.16
CA ARG A 169 0.46 1.84 -45.60
C ARG A 169 0.23 1.31 -44.18
N LEU A 170 0.76 0.12 -43.92
CA LEU A 170 0.83 -0.49 -42.59
C LEU A 170 2.26 -0.34 -42.08
N ILE A 171 2.41 0.11 -40.84
CA ILE A 171 3.69 0.18 -40.14
C ILE A 171 3.53 -0.55 -38.81
N VAL A 172 4.47 -1.44 -38.50
CA VAL A 172 4.53 -2.13 -37.21
C VAL A 172 5.91 -1.94 -36.61
N LEU A 173 5.95 -1.57 -35.33
CA LEU A 173 7.18 -1.49 -34.57
C LEU A 173 7.00 -1.97 -33.14
N MET A 174 8.14 -2.28 -32.53
CA MET A 174 8.24 -2.64 -31.12
C MET A 174 9.18 -1.62 -30.44
N SER A 175 8.68 -0.93 -29.43
CA SER A 175 9.49 -0.15 -28.51
C SER A 175 9.89 -1.02 -27.30
N PRO A 176 10.70 -0.54 -26.35
CA PRO A 176 11.00 -1.30 -25.14
C PRO A 176 9.78 -1.66 -24.27
N THR A 177 8.66 -0.94 -24.41
CA THR A 177 7.48 -1.07 -23.54
C THR A 177 6.15 -1.28 -24.29
N ARG A 178 6.11 -1.10 -25.62
CA ARG A 178 4.88 -1.18 -26.43
C ARG A 178 5.10 -1.88 -27.78
N VAL A 179 4.03 -2.43 -28.33
CA VAL A 179 3.90 -2.74 -29.76
C VAL A 179 2.99 -1.68 -30.38
N VAL A 180 3.45 -1.04 -31.46
CA VAL A 180 2.69 0.01 -32.15
C VAL A 180 2.38 -0.42 -33.58
N ARG A 181 1.11 -0.28 -33.96
CA ARG A 181 0.58 -0.50 -35.31
C ARG A 181 0.01 0.81 -35.82
N ILE A 182 0.47 1.25 -36.99
CA ILE A 182 -0.03 2.44 -37.67
C ILE A 182 -0.57 2.01 -39.03
N LEU A 183 -1.87 2.15 -39.24
CA LEU A 183 -2.53 1.86 -40.51
C LEU A 183 -3.11 3.14 -41.10
N GLY A 184 -2.53 3.61 -42.20
CA GLY A 184 -3.13 4.66 -43.03
C GLY A 184 -3.85 4.05 -44.22
N GLN A 185 -5.08 4.48 -44.48
CA GLN A 185 -5.84 4.04 -45.65
C GLN A 185 -6.73 5.13 -46.24
N ALA A 186 -6.91 5.08 -47.56
CA ALA A 186 -7.81 5.93 -48.33
C ALA A 186 -8.13 5.27 -49.68
N ASP A 187 -9.02 5.87 -50.47
CA ASP A 187 -9.07 5.57 -51.91
C ASP A 187 -7.75 5.91 -52.60
N ALA A 188 -7.48 5.28 -53.74
CA ALA A 188 -6.19 5.43 -54.43
C ALA A 188 -5.83 6.89 -54.82
N THR A 189 -6.83 7.74 -55.08
CA THR A 189 -6.61 9.15 -55.45
C THR A 189 -6.32 10.00 -54.22
N ALA A 190 -7.10 9.81 -53.16
CA ALA A 190 -6.91 10.47 -51.88
C ALA A 190 -5.57 10.07 -51.24
N TRP A 191 -5.17 8.80 -51.34
CA TRP A 191 -3.88 8.32 -50.84
C TRP A 191 -2.71 9.07 -51.49
N GLN A 192 -2.71 9.24 -52.82
CA GLN A 192 -1.68 10.01 -53.53
C GLN A 192 -1.60 11.47 -53.07
N HIS A 193 -2.73 12.05 -52.65
CA HIS A 193 -2.77 13.41 -52.12
C HIS A 193 -2.20 13.50 -50.68
N TYR A 194 -2.52 12.52 -49.84
CA TYR A 194 -2.20 12.56 -48.40
C TYR A 194 -0.95 11.78 -48.00
N GLN A 195 -0.31 11.03 -48.88
CA GLN A 195 0.85 10.20 -48.56
C GLN A 195 1.96 10.99 -47.85
N ALA A 196 2.32 12.18 -48.36
CA ALA A 196 3.35 13.01 -47.74
C ALA A 196 2.94 13.51 -46.34
N VAL A 197 1.63 13.66 -46.08
CA VAL A 197 1.10 14.04 -44.76
C VAL A 197 1.17 12.87 -43.80
N PHE A 198 0.80 11.67 -44.25
CA PHE A 198 0.94 10.44 -43.47
C PHE A 198 2.40 10.22 -43.06
N GLU A 199 3.33 10.34 -43.99
CA GLU A 199 4.77 10.18 -43.73
C GLU A 199 5.26 11.21 -42.70
N ALA A 200 4.86 12.48 -42.82
CA ALA A 200 5.22 13.51 -41.85
C ALA A 200 4.65 13.21 -40.44
N ILE A 201 3.41 12.72 -40.35
CA ILE A 201 2.79 12.35 -39.05
C ILE A 201 3.59 11.20 -38.41
N VAL A 202 3.91 10.16 -39.19
CA VAL A 202 4.70 9.01 -38.71
C VAL A 202 6.08 9.45 -38.22
N GLU A 203 6.76 10.33 -38.96
CA GLU A 203 8.08 10.87 -38.57
C GLU A 203 8.03 11.72 -37.29
N SER A 204 6.86 12.26 -36.94
CA SER A 204 6.68 13.07 -35.73
C SER A 204 6.40 12.26 -34.46
N VAL A 205 6.19 10.95 -34.59
CA VAL A 205 5.93 10.06 -33.45
C VAL A 205 7.16 10.04 -32.53
N THR A 206 6.94 10.31 -31.25
CA THR A 206 7.94 10.16 -30.19
C THR A 206 7.37 9.34 -29.04
N PHE A 207 8.15 8.42 -28.51
CA PHE A 207 7.74 7.61 -27.36
C PHE A 207 7.92 8.39 -26.07
N LEU A 208 6.92 8.30 -25.19
CA LEU A 208 7.09 8.78 -23.83
C LEU A 208 8.13 7.89 -23.14
N GLU A 209 9.10 8.49 -22.45
CA GLU A 209 10.04 7.73 -21.64
C GLU A 209 9.25 6.85 -20.67
N ALA A 210 9.62 5.56 -20.58
CA ALA A 210 9.08 4.70 -19.55
C ALA A 210 9.32 5.38 -18.20
N PRO A 211 8.31 5.44 -17.31
CA PRO A 211 8.53 5.99 -15.99
C PRO A 211 9.77 5.32 -15.37
N PRO A 212 10.66 6.10 -14.74
CA PRO A 212 11.90 5.56 -14.21
C PRO A 212 11.60 4.31 -13.38
N GLN A 213 12.39 3.26 -13.59
CA GLN A 213 12.24 2.03 -12.80
C GLN A 213 12.24 2.42 -11.33
N PRO A 214 11.24 1.93 -10.58
CA PRO A 214 11.03 2.39 -9.23
C PRO A 214 12.27 2.08 -8.40
N THR A 215 12.89 3.14 -7.87
CA THR A 215 14.05 2.96 -7.01
C THR A 215 13.53 2.35 -5.71
N PRO A 216 14.09 1.22 -5.25
CA PRO A 216 13.71 0.64 -3.97
C PRO A 216 13.80 1.74 -2.92
N THR A 217 12.69 2.02 -2.25
CA THR A 217 12.75 2.94 -1.12
C THR A 217 13.50 2.20 -0.03
N PRO A 218 14.62 2.72 0.49
CA PRO A 218 15.37 2.01 1.51
C PRO A 218 14.45 1.69 2.68
N ASP A 219 14.35 0.41 3.06
CA ASP A 219 13.74 0.01 4.31
C ASP A 219 14.54 0.64 5.44
N SER A 220 14.02 1.74 5.99
CA SER A 220 14.45 2.20 7.29
C SER A 220 13.72 1.33 8.32
N ARG A 221 14.39 0.94 9.40
CA ARG A 221 13.69 0.32 10.52
C ARG A 221 13.64 1.35 11.64
N ALA A 222 12.47 1.95 11.83
CA ALA A 222 12.18 2.65 13.06
C ALA A 222 12.24 1.70 14.26
N LEU A 223 12.34 2.25 15.47
CA LEU A 223 12.24 1.44 16.69
C LEU A 223 10.78 1.06 16.94
N GLN A 224 10.58 -0.10 17.54
CA GLN A 224 9.26 -0.54 18.00
C GLN A 224 8.59 0.55 18.85
N PRO A 225 7.38 1.02 18.48
CA PRO A 225 6.60 1.90 19.34
C PRO A 225 6.24 1.24 20.65
N THR A 226 6.03 2.06 21.68
CA THR A 226 5.48 1.59 22.96
C THR A 226 4.22 0.77 22.72
N LEU A 227 4.21 -0.46 23.22
CA LEU A 227 3.11 -1.40 23.06
C LEU A 227 2.41 -1.62 24.39
N LEU A 228 1.11 -1.30 24.43
CA LEU A 228 0.22 -1.55 25.56
C LEU A 228 -0.79 -2.64 25.17
N THR A 229 -0.82 -3.75 25.90
CA THR A 229 -1.72 -4.88 25.61
C THR A 229 -2.76 -5.13 26.71
N ILE A 230 -2.77 -4.29 27.75
CA ILE A 230 -3.71 -4.40 28.87
C ILE A 230 -4.68 -3.24 28.80
N GLY A 231 -5.98 -3.55 28.85
CA GLY A 231 -7.04 -2.56 28.83
C GLY A 231 -8.41 -3.14 29.20
N PRO A 232 -9.47 -2.31 29.13
CA PRO A 232 -10.82 -2.75 29.42
C PRO A 232 -11.34 -3.78 28.39
N PRO A 233 -12.46 -4.46 28.65
CA PRO A 233 -13.06 -5.40 27.70
C PRO A 233 -13.23 -4.79 26.30
N GLY A 234 -12.82 -5.53 25.28
CA GLY A 234 -12.81 -5.05 23.89
C GLY A 234 -11.58 -4.22 23.52
N PHE A 235 -10.69 -3.87 24.45
CA PHE A 235 -9.34 -3.40 24.10
C PHE A 235 -8.48 -4.60 23.66
N ALA A 236 -7.78 -4.48 22.54
CA ALA A 236 -6.80 -5.48 22.11
C ALA A 236 -5.38 -5.00 22.41
N LEU A 237 -4.96 -3.90 21.78
CA LEU A 237 -3.65 -3.31 22.04
C LEU A 237 -3.62 -1.83 21.63
N ARG A 238 -2.54 -1.14 22.01
CA ARG A 238 -2.21 0.20 21.52
C ARG A 238 -0.71 0.31 21.25
N LEU A 239 -0.40 0.95 20.13
CA LEU A 239 0.93 1.36 19.71
C LEU A 239 1.10 2.86 19.90
N GLY A 240 2.29 3.26 20.35
CA GLY A 240 2.67 4.65 20.50
C GLY A 240 2.13 5.29 21.78
N GLY A 241 1.97 6.61 21.73
CA GLY A 241 1.61 7.45 22.86
C GLY A 241 2.48 8.69 22.96
N ASN A 242 2.58 9.28 24.15
CA ASN A 242 3.50 10.39 24.41
C ASN A 242 4.87 9.91 24.95
N GLU A 243 4.98 8.63 25.29
CA GLU A 243 6.17 7.99 25.86
C GLU A 243 6.87 7.04 24.87
N GLY A 244 8.12 6.69 25.16
CA GLY A 244 8.94 5.79 24.34
C GLY A 244 10.22 6.41 23.80
N GLN A 245 11.01 5.64 23.06
CA GLN A 245 12.22 6.15 22.40
C GLN A 245 11.85 7.15 21.30
N PRO A 246 12.59 8.26 21.10
CA PRO A 246 12.26 9.26 20.08
C PRO A 246 12.03 8.67 18.67
N ASP A 247 12.83 7.68 18.29
CA ASP A 247 12.75 7.03 16.97
C ASP A 247 11.63 5.98 16.86
N GLY A 248 10.97 5.63 17.97
CA GLY A 248 9.78 4.77 18.01
C GLY A 248 8.48 5.52 18.30
N ARG A 249 8.54 6.85 18.48
CA ARG A 249 7.35 7.68 18.70
C ARG A 249 6.73 8.13 17.37
N PHE A 250 5.41 8.05 17.31
CA PHE A 250 4.65 8.70 16.24
C PHE A 250 4.71 10.22 16.42
N VAL A 251 4.95 10.92 15.32
CA VAL A 251 4.74 12.36 15.16
C VAL A 251 3.26 12.65 14.94
N SER A 252 2.65 11.91 14.00
CA SER A 252 1.24 12.04 13.67
C SER A 252 0.79 10.80 12.91
N ALA A 253 0.34 9.78 13.63
CA ALA A 253 -0.45 8.70 13.08
C ALA A 253 -1.74 9.25 12.46
N ARG A 254 -2.01 8.88 11.20
CA ARG A 254 -3.17 9.34 10.43
C ARG A 254 -3.92 8.16 9.83
N GLY A 255 -3.99 8.06 8.51
CA GLY A 255 -4.70 6.96 7.86
C GLY A 255 -4.15 5.58 8.15
N LEU A 256 -5.03 4.59 8.05
CA LEU A 256 -4.77 3.19 8.36
C LEU A 256 -5.34 2.32 7.24
N ALA A 257 -4.66 1.22 6.94
CA ALA A 257 -5.21 0.13 6.14
C ALA A 257 -4.84 -1.21 6.75
N THR A 258 -5.66 -2.23 6.52
CA THR A 258 -5.36 -3.59 6.97
C THR A 258 -5.52 -4.60 5.84
N THR A 259 -4.68 -5.62 5.87
CA THR A 259 -4.80 -6.80 5.01
C THR A 259 -5.66 -7.88 5.66
N SER A 260 -6.04 -8.89 4.87
CA SER A 260 -6.89 -10.00 5.34
C SER A 260 -6.24 -10.87 6.43
N ASP A 261 -4.91 -10.88 6.54
CA ASP A 261 -4.17 -11.54 7.64
C ASP A 261 -4.05 -10.67 8.90
N GLY A 262 -4.52 -9.42 8.85
CA GLY A 262 -4.53 -8.47 9.95
C GLY A 262 -3.27 -7.60 10.05
N THR A 263 -2.35 -7.68 9.07
CA THR A 263 -1.22 -6.75 8.98
C THR A 263 -1.74 -5.31 8.86
N LEU A 264 -1.20 -4.42 9.68
CA LEU A 264 -1.58 -3.01 9.74
C LEU A 264 -0.58 -2.15 8.98
N TYR A 265 -1.08 -1.28 8.11
CA TYR A 265 -0.33 -0.22 7.45
C TYR A 265 -0.78 1.11 8.04
N LEU A 266 0.19 1.91 8.49
CA LEU A 266 -0.03 3.23 9.08
C LEU A 266 0.64 4.30 8.23
N ALA A 267 -0.13 5.32 7.84
CA ALA A 267 0.40 6.60 7.38
C ALA A 267 0.89 7.43 8.57
N GLU A 268 2.22 7.57 8.67
CA GLU A 268 2.90 8.34 9.71
C GLU A 268 3.43 9.64 9.08
N SER A 269 2.85 10.78 9.46
CA SER A 269 3.16 12.09 8.85
C SER A 269 4.65 12.41 8.96
N SER A 270 5.29 12.66 7.82
CA SER A 270 6.74 12.88 7.70
C SER A 270 7.66 11.71 8.10
N LYS A 271 7.15 10.54 8.52
CA LYS A 271 7.95 9.30 8.66
C LYS A 271 7.51 8.16 7.74
N GLY A 272 6.59 8.41 6.81
CA GLY A 272 6.23 7.48 5.75
C GLY A 272 5.22 6.43 6.19
N ILE A 273 5.37 5.19 5.71
CA ILE A 273 4.48 4.07 6.02
C ILE A 273 5.14 3.12 7.02
N TRP A 274 4.40 2.77 8.06
CA TRP A 274 4.83 1.82 9.08
C TRP A 274 3.93 0.59 9.00
N VAL A 275 4.55 -0.60 8.98
CA VAL A 275 3.85 -1.87 8.79
C VAL A 275 4.02 -2.73 10.04
N PHE A 276 2.91 -3.20 10.60
CA PHE A 276 2.89 -3.98 11.84
C PHE A 276 2.18 -5.31 11.67
N GLU A 277 2.66 -6.33 12.38
CA GLU A 277 1.91 -7.56 12.60
C GLU A 277 0.65 -7.29 13.44
N PRO A 278 -0.37 -8.17 13.39
CA PRO A 278 -1.60 -8.02 14.16
C PRO A 278 -1.38 -7.89 15.68
N ASP A 279 -0.24 -8.37 16.20
CA ASP A 279 0.14 -8.30 17.61
C ASP A 279 0.85 -6.97 17.99
N GLY A 280 1.02 -6.07 17.01
CA GLY A 280 1.67 -4.78 17.16
C GLY A 280 3.19 -4.78 16.92
N SER A 281 3.80 -5.92 16.57
CA SER A 281 5.22 -5.99 16.23
C SER A 281 5.51 -5.26 14.92
N LEU A 282 6.50 -4.36 14.92
CA LEU A 282 6.92 -3.61 13.74
C LEU A 282 7.67 -4.53 12.76
N ILE A 283 7.13 -4.64 11.54
CA ILE A 283 7.72 -5.41 10.44
C ILE A 283 8.77 -4.58 9.72
N ARG A 284 8.37 -3.40 9.20
CA ARG A 284 9.22 -2.49 8.43
C ARG A 284 8.64 -1.08 8.35
N THR A 285 9.48 -0.12 7.96
CA THR A 285 9.05 1.24 7.58
C THR A 285 9.66 1.64 6.24
N PHE A 286 8.94 2.42 5.43
CA PHE A 286 9.42 2.91 4.15
C PHE A 286 8.80 4.28 3.83
N GLY A 287 9.38 5.01 2.87
CA GLY A 287 8.90 6.35 2.47
C GLY A 287 9.39 7.51 3.36
N SER A 288 10.27 7.26 4.33
CA SER A 288 10.93 8.29 5.16
C SER A 288 11.99 9.11 4.39
N ASN A 289 12.41 10.28 4.93
CA ASN A 289 13.40 11.24 4.38
C ASN A 289 12.88 12.16 3.27
N ASP A 290 11.84 12.96 3.57
CA ASP A 290 11.22 13.95 2.64
C ASP A 290 10.56 13.35 1.39
N VAL A 291 10.51 12.02 1.28
CA VAL A 291 9.89 11.30 0.15
C VAL A 291 8.37 11.33 0.24
N LEU A 292 7.80 11.39 1.45
CA LEU A 292 6.36 11.25 1.66
C LEU A 292 5.90 12.04 2.89
N ASP A 293 4.94 12.96 2.70
CA ASP A 293 4.11 13.44 3.82
C ASP A 293 2.81 12.64 3.83
N ALA A 294 2.91 11.43 4.38
CA ALA A 294 1.84 10.44 4.36
C ALA A 294 0.64 10.91 5.20
N TYR A 295 -0.48 11.17 4.53
CA TYR A 295 -1.73 11.52 5.20
C TYR A 295 -2.66 10.33 5.37
N ASP A 296 -2.75 9.49 4.35
CA ASP A 296 -3.64 8.35 4.32
C ASP A 296 -3.08 7.23 3.46
N VAL A 297 -3.48 5.99 3.72
CA VAL A 297 -2.98 4.79 3.03
C VAL A 297 -4.13 3.86 2.70
N ALA A 298 -4.14 3.33 1.48
CA ALA A 298 -5.09 2.32 1.03
C ALA A 298 -4.35 1.22 0.26
N LEU A 299 -4.93 0.02 0.25
CA LEU A 299 -4.35 -1.17 -0.38
C LEU A 299 -5.32 -1.73 -1.43
N ASP A 300 -4.80 -2.25 -2.53
CA ASP A 300 -5.58 -3.12 -3.40
C ASP A 300 -5.49 -4.61 -2.98
N PHE A 301 -6.18 -5.48 -3.71
CA PHE A 301 -6.21 -6.92 -3.41
C PHE A 301 -4.87 -7.63 -3.68
N ASP A 302 -4.03 -7.09 -4.57
CA ASP A 302 -2.71 -7.62 -4.89
C ASP A 302 -1.62 -7.11 -3.94
N GLY A 303 -2.00 -6.23 -3.00
CA GLY A 303 -1.14 -5.68 -1.96
C GLY A 303 -0.32 -4.47 -2.42
N HIS A 304 -0.66 -3.85 -3.55
CA HIS A 304 -0.11 -2.53 -3.88
C HIS A 304 -0.61 -1.50 -2.89
N ILE A 305 0.25 -0.51 -2.63
CA ILE A 305 0.06 0.45 -1.55
C ILE A 305 -0.06 1.84 -2.18
N PHE A 306 -1.18 2.50 -1.92
CA PHE A 306 -1.46 3.86 -2.38
C PHE A 306 -1.43 4.78 -1.17
N VAL A 307 -0.78 5.92 -1.30
CA VAL A 307 -0.60 6.88 -0.20
C VAL A 307 -0.95 8.28 -0.67
N ALA A 308 -1.75 8.99 0.11
CA ALA A 308 -1.96 10.42 -0.06
C ALA A 308 -0.70 11.18 0.41
N ASP A 309 0.07 11.73 -0.55
CA ASP A 309 1.25 12.55 -0.29
C ASP A 309 0.83 14.02 -0.22
N TYR A 310 0.41 14.44 0.97
CA TYR A 310 -0.18 15.76 1.20
C TYR A 310 0.78 16.90 0.83
N GLY A 311 2.07 16.74 1.12
CA GLY A 311 3.10 17.74 0.84
C GLY A 311 3.36 17.96 -0.65
N ARG A 312 2.90 17.06 -1.52
CA ARG A 312 3.04 17.16 -2.99
C ARG A 312 1.71 17.28 -3.73
N ASN A 313 0.60 17.28 -3.01
CA ASN A 313 -0.74 17.23 -3.60
C ASN A 313 -0.84 16.10 -4.63
N ALA A 314 -0.43 14.90 -4.24
CA ALA A 314 -0.29 13.76 -5.16
C ALA A 314 -0.67 12.44 -4.48
N ILE A 315 -0.91 11.42 -5.30
CA ILE A 315 -1.00 10.02 -4.87
C ILE A 315 0.33 9.34 -5.19
N ALA A 316 0.92 8.66 -4.20
CA ALA A 316 2.09 7.83 -4.37
C ALA A 316 1.70 6.34 -4.38
N HIS A 317 2.17 5.62 -5.39
CA HIS A 317 1.94 4.19 -5.55
C HIS A 317 3.23 3.44 -5.28
N PHE A 318 3.14 2.44 -4.41
CA PHE A 318 4.22 1.55 -4.05
C PHE A 318 3.82 0.10 -4.38
N ALA A 319 4.81 -0.69 -4.75
CA ALA A 319 4.68 -2.13 -4.87
C ALA A 319 4.53 -2.77 -3.46
N PRO A 320 4.06 -4.03 -3.37
CA PRO A 320 3.84 -4.70 -2.09
C PRO A 320 5.07 -4.82 -1.18
N ASP A 321 6.27 -4.66 -1.73
CA ASP A 321 7.53 -4.65 -0.99
C ASP A 321 7.88 -3.27 -0.39
N GLY A 322 7.12 -2.21 -0.69
CA GLY A 322 7.39 -0.84 -0.28
C GLY A 322 8.24 -0.03 -1.29
N THR A 323 8.50 -0.57 -2.48
CA THR A 323 9.21 0.13 -3.55
C THR A 323 8.27 1.12 -4.26
N LEU A 324 8.64 2.41 -4.29
CA LEU A 324 7.84 3.47 -4.92
C LEU A 324 7.80 3.28 -6.44
N VAL A 325 6.64 2.86 -6.98
CA VAL A 325 6.36 2.67 -8.40
C VAL A 325 6.34 4.02 -9.13
N LYS A 326 5.48 4.94 -8.66
CA LYS A 326 5.27 6.26 -9.28
C LYS A 326 4.45 7.20 -8.41
N ARG A 327 4.22 8.41 -8.92
CA ARG A 327 3.26 9.37 -8.39
C ARG A 327 2.42 9.97 -9.53
N TRP A 328 1.21 10.40 -9.19
CA TRP A 328 0.37 11.21 -10.08
C TRP A 328 -0.45 12.22 -9.28
N GLY A 329 -0.95 13.23 -9.99
CA GLY A 329 -1.54 14.42 -9.39
C GLY A 329 -0.49 15.46 -9.01
N GLU A 330 -0.94 16.70 -8.88
CA GLU A 330 -0.18 17.85 -8.41
C GLU A 330 -1.15 18.95 -7.97
N ALA A 331 -0.63 20.01 -7.35
CA ALA A 331 -1.45 21.15 -6.95
C ALA A 331 -2.03 21.88 -8.18
N GLY A 332 -3.34 22.11 -8.19
CA GLY A 332 -4.00 22.90 -9.22
C GLY A 332 -5.50 22.70 -9.30
N ASN A 333 -6.08 23.02 -10.46
CA ASN A 333 -7.53 22.97 -10.70
C ASN A 333 -7.90 22.16 -11.95
N ALA A 334 -6.94 21.50 -12.61
CA ALA A 334 -7.21 20.60 -13.71
C ALA A 334 -7.94 19.33 -13.22
N PRO A 335 -8.57 18.56 -14.13
CA PRO A 335 -9.35 17.39 -13.75
C PRO A 335 -8.58 16.37 -12.88
N ASP A 336 -7.30 16.19 -13.16
CA ASP A 336 -6.35 15.26 -12.54
C ASP A 336 -5.49 15.88 -11.41
N GLN A 337 -5.68 17.15 -11.11
CA GLN A 337 -4.96 17.90 -10.08
C GLN A 337 -5.73 17.95 -8.75
N PHE A 338 -5.07 18.36 -7.68
CA PHE A 338 -5.67 18.51 -6.36
C PHE A 338 -5.61 19.96 -5.86
N GLY A 339 -6.62 20.35 -5.09
CA GLY A 339 -6.62 21.59 -4.34
C GLY A 339 -5.47 21.63 -3.33
N TYR A 340 -5.14 22.85 -2.88
CA TYR A 340 -3.96 23.11 -2.04
C TYR A 340 -3.89 22.29 -0.75
N LEU A 341 -5.04 21.87 -0.20
CA LEU A 341 -5.13 21.08 1.03
C LEU A 341 -5.47 19.60 0.73
N SER A 342 -5.15 19.06 -0.45
CA SER A 342 -5.56 17.73 -0.91
C SER A 342 -4.49 17.02 -1.73
N PRO A 343 -4.51 15.68 -1.84
CA PRO A 343 -5.47 14.77 -1.21
C PRO A 343 -5.14 14.51 0.27
N GLN A 344 -6.18 14.31 1.08
CA GLN A 344 -6.03 13.93 2.50
C GLN A 344 -6.56 12.53 2.80
N ARG A 345 -7.57 12.08 2.04
CA ARG A 345 -8.22 10.79 2.20
C ARG A 345 -8.24 10.05 0.88
N ILE A 346 -7.99 8.75 0.93
CA ILE A 346 -8.04 7.88 -0.24
C ILE A 346 -8.71 6.55 0.08
N ALA A 347 -9.29 5.92 -0.95
CA ALA A 347 -9.80 4.56 -0.87
C ALA A 347 -9.55 3.84 -2.19
N VAL A 348 -9.54 2.51 -2.17
CA VAL A 348 -9.38 1.67 -3.36
C VAL A 348 -10.57 0.73 -3.45
N ASP A 349 -11.17 0.62 -4.64
CA ASP A 349 -12.24 -0.37 -4.89
C ASP A 349 -11.69 -1.68 -5.44
N ALA A 350 -12.56 -2.70 -5.48
CA ALA A 350 -12.22 -4.02 -5.99
C ALA A 350 -11.96 -4.06 -7.51
N GLU A 351 -12.30 -2.98 -8.23
CA GLU A 351 -12.06 -2.83 -9.67
C GLU A 351 -10.72 -2.15 -9.99
N GLY A 352 -9.89 -1.87 -8.98
CA GLY A 352 -8.59 -1.23 -9.19
C GLY A 352 -8.72 0.27 -9.50
N SER A 353 -9.68 0.97 -8.90
CA SER A 353 -9.75 2.43 -8.94
C SER A 353 -9.33 3.04 -7.60
N VAL A 354 -8.49 4.08 -7.65
CA VAL A 354 -8.13 4.90 -6.49
C VAL A 354 -9.06 6.11 -6.45
N TYR A 355 -9.73 6.30 -5.32
CA TYR A 355 -10.56 7.45 -5.03
C TYR A 355 -9.79 8.37 -4.10
N ALA A 356 -9.88 9.68 -4.32
CA ALA A 356 -9.22 10.68 -3.49
C ALA A 356 -10.17 11.85 -3.21
N LEU A 357 -10.32 12.20 -1.93
CA LEU A 357 -11.09 13.37 -1.54
C LEU A 357 -10.29 14.63 -1.83
N ASP A 358 -10.87 15.51 -2.65
CA ASP A 358 -10.31 16.78 -3.05
C ASP A 358 -11.16 17.94 -2.56
N SER A 359 -10.53 18.82 -1.78
CA SER A 359 -11.10 20.07 -1.27
C SER A 359 -10.44 21.25 -1.98
N ALA A 360 -11.14 21.79 -2.98
CA ALA A 360 -10.70 22.94 -3.77
C ALA A 360 -11.43 24.23 -3.35
N ILE A 361 -10.90 25.38 -3.75
CA ILE A 361 -11.59 26.67 -3.64
C ILE A 361 -12.13 27.02 -5.02
N ASP A 362 -13.44 27.20 -5.13
CA ASP A 362 -14.05 27.69 -6.37
C ASP A 362 -13.53 29.11 -6.65
N PRO A 363 -12.84 29.34 -7.78
CA PRO A 363 -12.25 30.64 -8.09
C PRO A 363 -13.29 31.75 -8.34
N ASN A 364 -14.53 31.39 -8.63
CA ASN A 364 -15.61 32.35 -8.91
C ASN A 364 -16.36 32.76 -7.65
N THR A 365 -16.57 31.83 -6.71
CA THR A 365 -17.36 32.07 -5.51
C THR A 365 -16.51 32.21 -4.24
N GLY A 366 -15.26 31.76 -4.27
CA GLY A 366 -14.37 31.66 -3.10
C GLY A 366 -14.81 30.61 -2.09
N ALA A 367 -15.84 29.80 -2.40
CA ALA A 367 -16.32 28.76 -1.51
C ALA A 367 -15.46 27.50 -1.62
N ALA A 368 -15.32 26.77 -0.51
CA ALA A 368 -14.75 25.43 -0.53
C ALA A 368 -15.72 24.46 -1.22
N VAL A 369 -15.20 23.66 -2.14
CA VAL A 369 -15.94 22.63 -2.86
C VAL A 369 -15.21 21.30 -2.66
N ASN A 370 -15.95 20.30 -2.18
CA ASN A 370 -15.46 18.96 -2.00
C ASN A 370 -15.91 18.08 -3.18
N THR A 371 -14.97 17.33 -3.76
CA THR A 371 -15.23 16.33 -4.80
C THR A 371 -14.41 15.08 -4.51
N ILE A 372 -14.82 13.95 -5.08
CA ILE A 372 -13.95 12.77 -5.10
C ILE A 372 -13.37 12.64 -6.50
N VAL A 373 -12.05 12.59 -6.61
CA VAL A 373 -11.33 12.36 -7.86
C VAL A 373 -10.98 10.89 -7.94
N ARG A 374 -11.28 10.26 -9.07
CA ARG A 374 -11.07 8.84 -9.29
C ARG A 374 -10.02 8.62 -10.37
N PHE A 375 -9.09 7.72 -10.10
CA PHE A 375 -7.97 7.35 -10.96
C PHE A 375 -7.93 5.84 -11.17
N ASN A 376 -7.32 5.39 -12.26
CA ASN A 376 -6.95 4.00 -12.44
C ASN A 376 -5.74 3.69 -11.54
N ALA A 377 -5.81 2.61 -10.76
CA ALA A 377 -4.76 2.23 -9.81
C ALA A 377 -3.47 1.76 -10.48
N ASP A 378 -3.57 1.10 -11.64
CA ASP A 378 -2.43 0.54 -12.36
C ASP A 378 -1.57 1.62 -13.01
N ASP A 379 -2.21 2.56 -13.72
CA ASP A 379 -1.53 3.55 -14.55
C ASP A 379 -1.59 4.99 -14.00
N GLY A 380 -2.45 5.27 -13.02
CA GLY A 380 -2.62 6.59 -12.40
C GLY A 380 -3.38 7.58 -13.29
N SER A 381 -3.96 7.12 -14.40
CA SER A 381 -4.73 7.95 -15.31
C SER A 381 -6.03 8.43 -14.65
N PHE A 382 -6.40 9.67 -14.95
CA PHE A 382 -7.64 10.26 -14.49
C PHE A 382 -8.85 9.57 -15.12
N ILE A 383 -9.83 9.21 -14.29
CA ILE A 383 -11.11 8.64 -14.74
C ILE A 383 -12.19 9.72 -14.71
N GLU A 384 -12.48 10.28 -13.53
CA GLU A 384 -13.58 11.24 -13.37
C GLU A 384 -13.47 12.03 -12.06
N ARG A 385 -14.25 13.12 -11.98
CA ARG A 385 -14.57 13.80 -10.72
C ARG A 385 -16.02 13.53 -10.36
N ILE A 386 -16.21 12.89 -9.22
CA ILE A 386 -17.51 12.56 -8.65
C ILE A 386 -17.98 13.74 -7.80
N PRO A 387 -19.08 14.41 -8.18
CA PRO A 387 -19.61 15.51 -7.39
C PRO A 387 -20.20 14.97 -6.09
N LEU A 388 -20.03 15.72 -5.00
CA LEU A 388 -20.69 15.42 -3.73
C LEU A 388 -22.05 16.14 -3.63
N PRO A 389 -22.98 15.63 -2.82
CA PRO A 389 -24.23 16.32 -2.54
C PRO A 389 -23.99 17.77 -2.06
N PRO A 390 -24.80 18.75 -2.48
CA PRO A 390 -24.58 20.15 -2.10
C PRO A 390 -24.49 20.36 -0.59
N GLY A 391 -23.44 21.04 -0.14
CA GLY A 391 -23.17 21.30 1.27
C GLY A 391 -22.51 20.14 2.03
N SER A 392 -22.13 19.06 1.35
CA SER A 392 -21.35 17.97 1.92
C SER A 392 -19.95 18.44 2.32
N VAL A 393 -19.57 18.13 3.56
CA VAL A 393 -18.24 18.42 4.14
C VAL A 393 -17.76 17.16 4.84
N PRO A 394 -17.33 16.15 4.08
CA PRO A 394 -16.91 14.89 4.66
C PRO A 394 -15.58 15.06 5.40
N SER A 395 -15.49 14.50 6.60
CA SER A 395 -14.23 14.33 7.35
C SER A 395 -13.41 13.16 6.79
N ASP A 396 -14.12 12.16 6.26
CA ASP A 396 -13.58 10.92 5.75
C ASP A 396 -14.59 10.24 4.79
N PHE A 397 -14.10 9.28 4.00
CA PHE A 397 -14.96 8.46 3.15
C PHE A 397 -14.42 7.03 2.99
N ALA A 398 -15.32 6.11 2.64
CA ALA A 398 -14.98 4.73 2.31
C ALA A 398 -15.75 4.26 1.07
N VAL A 399 -15.26 3.21 0.40
CA VAL A 399 -15.84 2.69 -0.84
C VAL A 399 -16.11 1.20 -0.68
N ASP A 400 -17.32 0.75 -1.02
CA ASP A 400 -17.65 -0.68 -1.03
C ASP A 400 -17.24 -1.37 -2.34
N SER A 401 -17.30 -2.71 -2.35
CA SER A 401 -16.94 -3.53 -3.52
C SER A 401 -17.86 -3.37 -4.74
N LEU A 402 -18.90 -2.54 -4.65
CA LEU A 402 -19.77 -2.19 -5.78
C LEU A 402 -19.48 -0.75 -6.26
N GLY A 403 -18.50 -0.08 -5.66
CA GLY A 403 -18.14 1.30 -5.96
C GLY A 403 -19.05 2.35 -5.36
N ASN A 404 -19.88 2.00 -4.37
CA ASN A 404 -20.66 3.01 -3.65
C ASN A 404 -19.76 3.70 -2.62
N ILE A 405 -19.97 4.99 -2.45
CA ILE A 405 -19.13 5.84 -1.60
C ILE A 405 -19.93 6.21 -0.34
N TYR A 406 -19.29 6.05 0.82
CA TYR A 406 -19.84 6.38 2.13
C TYR A 406 -19.12 7.60 2.67
N LEU A 407 -19.85 8.68 2.92
CA LEU A 407 -19.31 9.95 3.42
C LEU A 407 -19.62 10.10 4.91
N ALA A 408 -18.58 10.29 5.71
CA ALA A 408 -18.71 10.71 7.10
C ALA A 408 -18.84 12.24 7.16
N GLU A 409 -20.06 12.75 7.34
CA GLU A 409 -20.29 14.20 7.29
C GLU A 409 -19.87 14.91 8.58
N SER A 410 -18.89 15.83 8.50
CA SER A 410 -18.30 16.51 9.67
C SER A 410 -19.33 17.27 10.51
N PHE A 411 -20.36 17.83 9.87
CA PHE A 411 -21.42 18.59 10.53
C PHE A 411 -22.77 17.88 10.47
N GLY A 412 -22.82 16.73 9.79
CA GLY A 412 -24.01 15.92 9.63
C GLY A 412 -24.02 14.78 10.62
N LYS A 413 -25.15 14.56 11.31
CA LYS A 413 -25.36 13.37 12.15
C LYS A 413 -25.70 12.14 11.30
N VAL A 414 -25.03 12.00 10.16
CA VAL A 414 -25.44 11.11 9.07
C VAL A 414 -24.22 10.65 8.30
N ILE A 415 -24.31 9.40 7.84
CA ILE A 415 -23.43 8.85 6.84
C ILE A 415 -24.20 8.86 5.52
N LEU A 416 -23.69 9.53 4.50
CA LEU A 416 -24.31 9.53 3.18
C LEU A 416 -23.73 8.40 2.35
N LYS A 417 -24.56 7.47 1.91
CA LYS A 417 -24.19 6.51 0.86
C LYS A 417 -24.58 7.10 -0.49
N ILE A 418 -23.63 7.28 -1.39
CA ILE A 418 -23.82 7.82 -2.73
C ILE A 418 -23.34 6.85 -3.81
N ASP A 419 -23.85 7.01 -5.03
CA ASP A 419 -23.29 6.34 -6.21
C ASP A 419 -22.18 7.19 -6.86
N ARG A 420 -21.56 6.64 -7.92
CA ARG A 420 -20.50 7.30 -8.69
C ARG A 420 -20.99 8.54 -9.47
N ALA A 421 -22.30 8.75 -9.59
CA ALA A 421 -22.87 9.97 -10.17
C ALA A 421 -23.14 11.06 -9.11
N GLY A 422 -22.82 10.81 -7.83
CA GLY A 422 -23.06 11.72 -6.72
C GLY A 422 -24.49 11.68 -6.18
N GLN A 423 -25.32 10.72 -6.61
CA GLN A 423 -26.70 10.61 -6.12
C GLN A 423 -26.73 9.93 -4.76
N VAL A 424 -27.50 10.51 -3.83
CA VAL A 424 -27.70 9.91 -2.50
C VAL A 424 -28.58 8.67 -2.62
N LEU A 425 -27.98 7.51 -2.36
CA LEU A 425 -28.65 6.21 -2.30
C LEU A 425 -29.29 5.98 -0.94
N ALA A 426 -28.61 6.39 0.14
CA ALA A 426 -29.13 6.25 1.50
C ALA A 426 -28.54 7.28 2.47
N ARG A 427 -29.30 7.53 3.54
CA ARG A 427 -28.88 8.25 4.74
C ARG A 427 -28.83 7.26 5.89
N LEU A 428 -27.65 7.06 6.47
CA LEU A 428 -27.37 5.97 7.39
C LEU A 428 -26.92 6.53 8.74
N GLY A 429 -27.13 5.75 9.81
CA GLY A 429 -26.64 6.10 11.14
C GLY A 429 -27.43 7.19 11.85
N GLU A 430 -28.53 7.70 11.32
CA GLU A 430 -29.30 8.82 11.92
C GLU A 430 -29.83 8.52 13.34
N THR A 431 -30.05 7.24 13.67
CA THR A 431 -30.44 6.81 15.03
C THR A 431 -29.25 6.47 15.91
N ALA A 432 -28.06 6.28 15.33
CA ALA A 432 -26.84 5.89 16.04
C ALA A 432 -25.96 7.10 16.36
N LEU A 433 -25.89 8.07 15.44
CA LEU A 433 -25.17 9.33 15.56
C LEU A 433 -26.10 10.37 16.20
N THR A 434 -25.93 10.60 17.51
CA THR A 434 -26.79 11.55 18.23
C THR A 434 -26.36 13.00 18.01
N GLU A 435 -27.13 13.94 18.56
CA GLU A 435 -26.78 15.36 18.49
C GLU A 435 -25.42 15.68 19.08
N GLY A 436 -24.58 16.36 18.28
CA GLY A 436 -23.22 16.73 18.65
C GLY A 436 -22.16 15.68 18.32
N MET A 437 -22.54 14.48 17.87
CA MET A 437 -21.55 13.46 17.46
C MET A 437 -20.98 13.76 16.08
N THR A 438 -19.65 13.77 15.99
CA THR A 438 -18.89 13.93 14.75
C THR A 438 -18.39 12.57 14.26
N PRO A 439 -18.79 12.08 13.08
CA PRO A 439 -18.14 10.93 12.48
C PRO A 439 -16.77 11.38 11.94
N ALA A 440 -15.68 11.06 12.64
CA ALA A 440 -14.35 11.58 12.31
C ALA A 440 -13.58 10.71 11.31
N ALA A 441 -13.80 9.40 11.36
CA ALA A 441 -13.25 8.46 10.41
C ALA A 441 -14.25 7.32 10.14
N ILE A 442 -14.24 6.76 8.93
CA ILE A 442 -15.17 5.72 8.50
C ILE A 442 -14.47 4.61 7.71
N ASP A 443 -14.88 3.37 7.93
CA ASP A 443 -14.51 2.24 7.08
C ASP A 443 -15.71 1.28 6.91
N VAL A 444 -15.68 0.44 5.88
CA VAL A 444 -16.77 -0.48 5.53
C VAL A 444 -16.20 -1.86 5.20
N ASP A 445 -16.75 -2.90 5.82
CA ASP A 445 -16.35 -4.27 5.50
C ASP A 445 -17.04 -4.83 4.24
N TYR A 446 -16.60 -6.00 3.79
CA TYR A 446 -17.17 -6.70 2.63
C TYR A 446 -18.64 -7.15 2.82
N GLN A 447 -19.16 -7.14 4.05
CA GLN A 447 -20.57 -7.42 4.34
C GLN A 447 -21.41 -6.13 4.33
N GLY A 448 -20.77 -4.97 4.16
CA GLY A 448 -21.39 -3.65 4.21
C GLY A 448 -21.60 -3.12 5.62
N ASN A 449 -21.02 -3.73 6.66
CA ASN A 449 -21.05 -3.14 8.00
C ASN A 449 -20.15 -1.90 8.01
N ILE A 450 -20.62 -0.87 8.71
CA ILE A 450 -19.99 0.46 8.70
C ILE A 450 -19.36 0.69 10.06
N TYR A 451 -18.09 1.05 10.08
CA TYR A 451 -17.32 1.33 11.27
C TYR A 451 -17.06 2.83 11.32
N VAL A 452 -17.34 3.45 12.46
CA VAL A 452 -17.23 4.90 12.62
C VAL A 452 -16.47 5.20 13.89
N ALA A 453 -15.35 5.92 13.78
CA ALA A 453 -14.68 6.49 14.93
C ALA A 453 -15.22 7.91 15.18
N THR A 454 -15.57 8.20 16.43
CA THR A 454 -16.07 9.50 16.86
C THR A 454 -15.31 9.95 18.12
N PRO A 455 -14.91 11.23 18.20
CA PRO A 455 -14.36 11.79 19.44
C PRO A 455 -15.39 11.81 20.57
N ASP A 456 -16.68 11.69 20.24
CA ASP A 456 -17.80 11.85 21.18
C ASP A 456 -18.30 10.53 21.78
N ALA A 457 -17.95 9.39 21.17
CA ALA A 457 -18.52 8.09 21.55
C ALA A 457 -17.55 6.90 21.42
N GLY A 458 -16.31 7.11 20.96
CA GLY A 458 -15.40 6.03 20.63
C GLY A 458 -15.76 5.43 19.27
N ILE A 459 -15.98 4.12 19.19
CA ILE A 459 -16.08 3.41 17.91
C ILE A 459 -17.44 2.73 17.82
N LEU A 460 -18.18 3.03 16.75
CA LEU A 460 -19.49 2.47 16.45
C LEU A 460 -19.38 1.46 15.30
N LYS A 461 -20.04 0.31 15.44
CA LYS A 461 -20.32 -0.62 14.33
C LYS A 461 -21.80 -0.52 13.98
N LEU A 462 -22.09 -0.20 12.73
CA LEU A 462 -23.43 -0.14 12.19
C LEU A 462 -23.62 -1.27 11.17
N SER A 463 -24.86 -1.73 11.01
CA SER A 463 -25.21 -2.60 9.91
C SER A 463 -25.14 -1.87 8.57
N ALA A 464 -25.23 -2.60 7.46
CA ALA A 464 -25.38 -2.03 6.12
C ALA A 464 -26.61 -1.10 5.96
N SER A 465 -27.61 -1.24 6.83
CA SER A 465 -28.78 -0.34 6.87
C SER A 465 -28.62 0.83 7.85
N GLY A 466 -27.44 1.00 8.47
CA GLY A 466 -27.13 2.09 9.39
C GLY A 466 -27.67 1.91 10.81
N LEU A 467 -28.04 0.69 11.22
CA LEU A 467 -28.48 0.41 12.59
C LEU A 467 -27.27 0.13 13.49
N LEU A 468 -27.24 0.69 14.69
CA LEU A 468 -26.17 0.41 15.67
C LEU A 468 -26.19 -1.07 16.08
N LEU A 469 -25.08 -1.76 15.85
CA LEU A 469 -24.87 -3.16 16.23
C LEU A 469 -24.07 -3.27 17.53
N SER A 470 -23.01 -2.46 17.67
CA SER A 470 -22.14 -2.44 18.84
C SER A 470 -21.34 -1.14 18.92
N GLN A 471 -20.82 -0.82 20.10
CA GLN A 471 -19.98 0.36 20.33
C GLN A 471 -18.83 0.01 21.27
N VAL A 472 -17.59 0.44 21.04
CA VAL A 472 -16.47 0.17 21.97
C VAL A 472 -15.64 1.43 22.20
N GLY A 473 -14.96 1.46 23.34
CA GLY A 473 -14.16 2.60 23.75
C GLY A 473 -14.97 3.72 24.40
N THR A 474 -14.25 4.72 24.91
CA THR A 474 -14.82 5.87 25.61
C THR A 474 -14.08 7.15 25.23
N VAL A 475 -14.66 8.30 25.58
CA VAL A 475 -14.05 9.60 25.32
C VAL A 475 -13.00 9.91 26.39
N ALA A 476 -11.82 10.35 25.96
CA ALA A 476 -10.80 10.88 26.86
C ALA A 476 -11.23 12.24 27.44
N ALA A 477 -10.91 12.52 28.70
CA ALA A 477 -11.19 13.83 29.26
C ALA A 477 -10.34 14.91 28.53
N PRO A 478 -10.91 16.07 28.16
CA PRO A 478 -10.15 17.13 27.48
C PRO A 478 -8.87 17.50 28.24
N GLY A 479 -7.74 17.56 27.52
CA GLY A 479 -6.42 17.87 28.09
C GLY A 479 -5.79 16.74 28.92
N THR A 480 -6.31 15.52 28.83
CA THR A 480 -5.71 14.34 29.46
C THR A 480 -5.22 13.34 28.43
N MET A 481 -4.20 12.58 28.82
CA MET A 481 -3.70 11.46 28.03
C MET A 481 -4.74 10.34 27.98
N PRO A 482 -5.16 9.85 26.79
CA PRO A 482 -6.15 8.79 26.71
C PRO A 482 -5.67 7.49 27.36
N GLN A 483 -6.45 6.93 28.29
CA GLN A 483 -6.21 5.58 28.81
C GLN A 483 -6.53 4.50 27.75
N ALA A 484 -6.28 3.23 28.05
CA ALA A 484 -6.58 2.12 27.15
C ALA A 484 -8.06 2.15 26.71
N ALA A 485 -8.29 2.09 25.40
CA ALA A 485 -9.60 2.25 24.74
C ALA A 485 -10.33 3.59 25.00
N GLN A 486 -9.63 4.63 25.50
CA GLN A 486 -10.09 6.00 25.40
C GLN A 486 -9.58 6.65 24.11
N PHE A 487 -10.40 7.50 23.52
CA PHE A 487 -10.10 8.25 22.30
C PHE A 487 -10.33 9.73 22.54
N SER A 488 -9.41 10.58 22.05
CA SER A 488 -9.54 12.04 22.14
C SER A 488 -9.91 12.64 20.79
N LEU A 489 -9.09 12.39 19.78
CA LEU A 489 -9.19 12.95 18.42
C LEU A 489 -8.90 11.84 17.41
N PRO A 490 -9.78 10.83 17.31
CA PRO A 490 -9.62 9.78 16.31
C PRO A 490 -9.63 10.39 14.91
N ASN A 491 -8.68 10.00 14.07
CA ASN A 491 -8.47 10.60 12.74
C ASN A 491 -8.19 9.59 11.63
N GLY A 492 -8.30 8.30 11.91
CA GLY A 492 -8.21 7.22 10.91
C GLY A 492 -8.75 5.93 11.52
N ILE A 493 -9.29 5.06 10.67
CA ILE A 493 -9.90 3.81 11.06
C ILE A 493 -9.66 2.75 9.98
N ALA A 494 -9.45 1.50 10.40
CA ALA A 494 -9.40 0.36 9.48
C ALA A 494 -10.01 -0.87 10.16
N ALA A 495 -10.98 -1.50 9.50
CA ALA A 495 -11.62 -2.73 9.92
C ALA A 495 -10.77 -3.93 9.46
N GLY A 496 -10.23 -4.66 10.44
CA GLY A 496 -9.45 -5.86 10.23
C GLY A 496 -10.27 -7.15 10.42
N PRO A 497 -9.62 -8.32 10.25
CA PRO A 497 -10.26 -9.60 10.46
C PRO A 497 -10.70 -9.80 11.91
N ASN A 498 -11.69 -10.68 12.10
CA ASN A 498 -12.20 -11.09 13.42
C ASN A 498 -12.77 -9.94 14.28
N ASP A 499 -13.44 -8.95 13.67
CA ASP A 499 -14.04 -7.79 14.35
C ASP A 499 -13.03 -6.92 15.12
N VAL A 500 -11.75 -6.98 14.73
CA VAL A 500 -10.73 -6.04 15.21
C VAL A 500 -10.81 -4.78 14.36
N VAL A 501 -10.82 -3.64 15.01
CA VAL A 501 -10.80 -2.33 14.36
C VAL A 501 -9.63 -1.55 14.91
N TRP A 502 -8.82 -1.04 14.01
CA TRP A 502 -7.71 -0.15 14.33
C TRP A 502 -8.17 1.29 14.19
N VAL A 503 -7.79 2.13 15.16
CA VAL A 503 -8.09 3.56 15.16
C VAL A 503 -6.85 4.34 15.55
N SER A 504 -6.47 5.29 14.71
CA SER A 504 -5.44 6.27 15.01
C SER A 504 -6.07 7.44 15.75
N ASP A 505 -5.34 7.96 16.73
CA ASP A 505 -5.76 9.06 17.60
C ASP A 505 -4.58 10.02 17.77
N ASN A 506 -4.79 11.29 17.39
CA ASN A 506 -3.74 12.30 17.39
C ASN A 506 -4.26 13.66 17.85
N SER A 507 -3.61 14.25 18.86
CA SER A 507 -3.90 15.58 19.38
C SER A 507 -2.72 16.57 19.28
N GLY A 508 -1.60 16.16 18.69
CA GLY A 508 -0.35 16.92 18.66
C GLY A 508 0.51 16.79 19.94
N GLU A 509 -0.09 16.50 21.10
CA GLU A 509 0.62 16.15 22.33
C GLU A 509 0.78 14.63 22.52
N TYR A 510 -0.04 13.87 21.80
CA TYR A 510 -0.14 12.42 21.82
C TYR A 510 -0.44 11.92 20.42
N SER A 511 0.19 10.82 20.04
CA SER A 511 -0.17 10.11 18.82
C SER A 511 -0.06 8.60 19.04
N ALA A 512 -1.13 7.87 18.76
CA ALA A 512 -1.20 6.43 18.96
C ALA A 512 -2.13 5.77 17.94
N VAL A 513 -2.00 4.44 17.86
CA VAL A 513 -2.90 3.58 17.09
C VAL A 513 -3.40 2.48 18.01
N THR A 514 -4.71 2.35 18.15
CA THR A 514 -5.36 1.43 19.09
C THR A 514 -6.18 0.40 18.33
N ALA A 515 -5.94 -0.88 18.60
CA ALA A 515 -6.81 -1.97 18.19
C ALA A 515 -7.86 -2.24 19.27
N VAL A 516 -9.12 -2.34 18.85
CA VAL A 516 -10.23 -2.79 19.68
C VAL A 516 -10.96 -3.93 18.99
N ARG A 517 -11.50 -4.86 19.78
CA ARG A 517 -12.44 -5.86 19.32
C ARG A 517 -13.85 -5.43 19.70
N LEU A 518 -14.71 -5.32 18.70
CA LEU A 518 -16.12 -5.01 18.94
C LEU A 518 -16.82 -6.25 19.49
N VAL A 519 -17.02 -6.26 20.81
CA VAL A 519 -17.76 -7.31 21.53
C VAL A 519 -19.24 -6.94 21.63
N THR A 520 -20.10 -7.94 21.53
CA THR A 520 -21.56 -7.80 21.66
C THR A 520 -21.96 -7.31 23.05
N GLU A 521 -23.17 -6.76 23.20
CA GLU A 521 -23.68 -6.34 24.51
C GLU A 521 -23.83 -7.51 25.48
N ALA A 522 -24.09 -8.72 24.97
CA ALA A 522 -24.10 -9.94 25.78
C ALA A 522 -22.70 -10.31 26.31
N GLU A 523 -21.65 -10.15 25.49
CA GLU A 523 -20.26 -10.36 25.90
C GLU A 523 -19.79 -9.25 26.85
N ARG A 524 -20.20 -8.01 26.61
CA ARG A 524 -19.93 -6.86 27.51
C ARG A 524 -20.64 -7.02 28.84
N ALA A 525 -21.91 -7.42 28.85
CA ALA A 525 -22.69 -7.67 30.06
C ALA A 525 -22.19 -8.93 30.81
N ALA A 526 -21.76 -9.98 30.10
CA ALA A 526 -21.12 -11.14 30.71
C ALA A 526 -19.76 -10.78 31.33
N THR A 527 -18.96 -9.95 30.65
CA THR A 527 -17.67 -9.48 31.17
C THR A 527 -17.86 -8.48 32.32
N ALA A 528 -18.84 -7.58 32.24
CA ALA A 528 -19.18 -6.65 33.31
C ALA A 528 -19.85 -7.35 34.51
N ALA A 529 -20.68 -8.38 34.29
CA ALA A 529 -21.24 -9.20 35.36
C ALA A 529 -20.17 -10.10 36.00
N ALA A 530 -19.21 -10.61 35.21
CA ALA A 530 -18.03 -11.30 35.73
C ALA A 530 -17.17 -10.34 36.58
N LEU A 531 -16.87 -9.13 36.07
CA LEU A 531 -16.09 -8.10 36.78
C LEU A 531 -16.79 -7.53 38.03
N ALA A 532 -18.13 -7.42 38.02
CA ALA A 532 -18.92 -6.91 39.14
C ALA A 532 -19.19 -7.95 40.24
N THR A 533 -19.06 -9.25 39.93
CA THR A 533 -19.14 -10.34 40.91
C THR A 533 -17.77 -10.74 41.46
N THR A 534 -16.68 -10.27 40.84
CA THR A 534 -15.31 -10.48 41.34
C THR A 534 -14.84 -9.29 42.17
N THR A 535 -14.79 -9.50 43.50
CA THR A 535 -13.74 -8.88 44.33
C THR A 535 -12.39 -9.27 43.71
N PRO A 536 -11.38 -8.38 43.59
CA PRO A 536 -10.29 -8.54 42.63
C PRO A 536 -9.61 -9.90 42.77
N GLN A 537 -9.86 -10.79 41.81
CA GLN A 537 -9.13 -12.02 41.60
C GLN A 537 -8.42 -11.91 40.26
N SER A 538 -7.09 -11.87 40.37
CA SER A 538 -6.13 -12.00 39.29
C SER A 538 -6.51 -13.14 38.35
N THR A 539 -6.77 -12.82 37.08
CA THR A 539 -6.96 -13.82 36.01
C THR A 539 -5.59 -14.33 35.58
N ALA A 540 -5.10 -15.31 36.33
CA ALA A 540 -3.95 -16.13 35.98
C ALA A 540 -4.26 -16.98 34.73
N ILE A 541 -3.22 -17.20 33.92
CA ILE A 541 -3.10 -18.28 32.94
C ILE A 541 -3.51 -19.60 33.63
N PRO A 542 -4.27 -20.51 32.99
CA PRO A 542 -4.66 -21.78 33.60
C PRO A 542 -3.45 -22.50 34.24
N SER A 543 -3.54 -22.78 35.55
CA SER A 543 -2.44 -23.28 36.40
C SER A 543 -1.85 -24.61 35.95
N ASP A 544 -2.56 -25.35 35.11
CA ASP A 544 -2.25 -26.75 34.80
C ASP A 544 -1.14 -26.89 33.74
N ASN A 545 -0.71 -25.78 33.12
CA ASN A 545 0.38 -25.74 32.14
C ASN A 545 1.55 -24.83 32.53
N LEU A 546 1.51 -24.18 33.70
CA LEU A 546 2.57 -23.28 34.17
C LEU A 546 3.51 -23.97 35.16
N VAL A 547 4.80 -23.91 34.87
CA VAL A 547 5.86 -24.25 35.80
C VAL A 547 6.15 -23.04 36.68
N ARG A 548 5.86 -23.19 37.98
CA ARG A 548 6.28 -22.27 39.04
C ARG A 548 7.44 -22.91 39.77
N GLN A 549 8.54 -22.18 39.91
CA GLN A 549 9.75 -22.69 40.53
C GLN A 549 10.50 -21.61 41.29
N TRP A 550 11.12 -22.04 42.37
CA TRP A 550 11.99 -21.22 43.20
C TRP A 550 13.43 -21.29 42.72
N VAL A 551 14.25 -20.35 43.17
CA VAL A 551 15.70 -20.36 42.94
C VAL A 551 16.28 -21.69 43.39
N ALA A 552 17.05 -22.33 42.52
CA ALA A 552 17.75 -23.58 42.79
C ALA A 552 19.21 -23.34 43.25
N SER A 553 19.82 -22.23 42.84
CA SER A 553 21.15 -21.80 43.28
C SER A 553 21.34 -20.30 43.01
N ALA A 554 22.13 -19.63 43.83
CA ALA A 554 22.40 -18.20 43.70
C ALA A 554 23.87 -17.85 43.94
N THR A 555 24.30 -16.73 43.37
CA THR A 555 25.59 -16.08 43.63
C THR A 555 25.37 -14.58 43.67
N ALA A 556 26.13 -13.85 44.49
CA ALA A 556 26.03 -12.40 44.56
C ALA A 556 27.38 -11.71 44.33
N SER A 557 27.35 -10.45 43.91
CA SER A 557 28.54 -9.59 43.85
C SER A 557 29.14 -9.35 45.23
N SER A 558 28.30 -9.28 46.26
CA SER A 558 28.68 -9.14 47.65
C SER A 558 27.57 -9.62 48.60
N SER A 559 27.90 -9.78 49.88
CA SER A 559 26.94 -10.07 50.95
C SER A 559 27.37 -9.37 52.24
N TYR A 560 26.41 -8.96 53.08
CA TYR A 560 26.67 -8.30 54.38
C TYR A 560 27.62 -9.13 55.26
N ASN A 561 27.34 -10.42 55.36
CA ASN A 561 28.23 -11.44 55.91
C ASN A 561 27.77 -12.84 55.44
N GLU A 562 28.40 -13.91 55.95
CA GLU A 562 28.07 -15.29 55.57
C GLU A 562 26.62 -15.70 55.87
N ARG A 563 25.93 -15.06 56.82
CA ARG A 563 24.54 -15.37 57.16
C ARG A 563 23.56 -14.75 56.16
N TYR A 564 23.82 -13.53 55.69
CA TYR A 564 23.02 -12.84 54.66
C TYR A 564 23.53 -13.18 53.23
N GLY A 565 23.92 -14.45 53.05
CA GLY A 565 24.52 -14.95 51.82
C GLY A 565 23.50 -15.13 50.69
N PRO A 566 23.95 -15.34 49.44
CA PRO A 566 23.03 -15.60 48.32
C PRO A 566 22.27 -16.92 48.49
N ASP A 567 22.80 -17.89 49.25
CA ASP A 567 22.11 -19.16 49.52
C ASP A 567 20.79 -18.96 50.28
N SER A 568 20.62 -17.82 50.98
CA SER A 568 19.39 -17.48 51.69
C SER A 568 18.19 -17.29 50.75
N VAL A 569 18.40 -16.99 49.46
CA VAL A 569 17.29 -16.86 48.49
C VAL A 569 16.86 -18.18 47.83
N VAL A 570 17.47 -19.31 48.20
CA VAL A 570 17.17 -20.63 47.63
C VAL A 570 15.92 -21.21 48.29
N GLY A 571 14.88 -21.38 47.48
CA GLY A 571 13.60 -21.92 47.94
C GLY A 571 12.49 -20.85 48.04
N PRO A 572 11.33 -21.22 48.63
CA PRO A 572 10.23 -20.28 48.87
C PRO A 572 10.56 -19.28 49.98
N PRO A 573 9.86 -18.13 50.03
CA PRO A 573 10.00 -17.15 51.09
C PRO A 573 9.81 -17.80 52.47
N ASP A 574 10.72 -17.54 53.41
CA ASP A 574 10.64 -18.06 54.77
C ASP A 574 10.77 -16.98 55.87
N VAL A 575 10.85 -15.70 55.48
CA VAL A 575 10.85 -14.56 56.40
C VAL A 575 9.43 -14.06 56.66
N ALA A 576 9.03 -14.05 57.93
CA ALA A 576 7.68 -13.63 58.32
C ALA A 576 7.55 -12.10 58.43
N GLY A 577 6.81 -11.48 57.50
CA GLY A 577 6.47 -10.06 57.56
C GLY A 577 7.66 -9.13 57.29
N CYS A 578 7.55 -7.88 57.75
CA CYS A 578 8.61 -6.89 57.58
C CYS A 578 9.60 -6.97 58.73
N GLN A 579 10.75 -7.61 58.52
CA GLN A 579 11.80 -7.74 59.52
C GLN A 579 13.16 -7.91 58.86
N ASP A 580 14.19 -7.39 59.53
CA ASP A 580 15.60 -7.71 59.27
C ASP A 580 15.83 -9.17 59.67
N SER A 581 16.31 -9.99 58.74
CA SER A 581 16.42 -11.44 58.91
C SER A 581 17.63 -12.02 58.17
N ASP A 582 18.41 -12.87 58.86
CA ASP A 582 19.53 -13.56 58.25
C ASP A 582 19.12 -14.74 57.35
N ASN A 583 17.82 -14.99 57.20
CA ASN A 583 17.26 -15.81 56.14
C ASN A 583 17.03 -15.04 54.81
N ALA A 584 17.53 -13.80 54.69
CA ALA A 584 17.48 -13.05 53.45
C ALA A 584 18.89 -12.63 52.99
N TRP A 585 19.04 -12.41 51.68
CA TRP A 585 20.26 -11.83 51.14
C TRP A 585 20.28 -10.31 51.31
N ALA A 586 21.41 -9.78 51.77
CA ALA A 586 21.70 -8.35 51.83
C ALA A 586 23.11 -8.08 51.29
N SER A 587 23.32 -6.96 50.61
CA SER A 587 24.63 -6.55 50.10
C SER A 587 25.64 -6.22 51.21
N ALA A 588 26.94 -6.22 50.88
CA ALA A 588 27.99 -5.83 51.82
C ALA A 588 27.88 -4.36 52.26
N ASP A 589 27.56 -3.47 51.32
CA ASP A 589 27.49 -2.02 51.53
C ASP A 589 26.02 -1.55 51.43
N PRO A 590 25.50 -0.79 52.41
CA PRO A 590 24.14 -0.26 52.39
C PRO A 590 23.94 0.89 51.40
N ASN A 591 24.99 1.37 50.74
CA ASN A 591 24.94 2.41 49.70
C ASN A 591 25.61 1.92 48.39
N GLY A 592 25.68 0.61 48.19
CA GLY A 592 26.33 -0.04 47.05
C GLY A 592 25.44 -0.19 45.81
N LEU A 593 26.07 -0.65 44.72
CA LEU A 593 25.39 -1.22 43.56
C LEU A 593 25.82 -2.68 43.48
N ASP A 594 24.88 -3.58 43.71
CA ASP A 594 25.16 -5.01 43.84
C ASP A 594 24.22 -5.82 42.94
N THR A 595 24.66 -7.02 42.60
CA THR A 595 23.91 -7.95 41.75
C THR A 595 23.76 -9.29 42.43
N LEU A 596 22.56 -9.86 42.37
CA LEU A 596 22.24 -11.21 42.77
C LEU A 596 21.87 -12.02 41.52
N ASP A 597 22.72 -12.97 41.15
CA ASP A 597 22.55 -13.88 40.02
C ASP A 597 21.95 -15.21 40.51
N VAL A 598 20.82 -15.61 39.94
CA VAL A 598 20.09 -16.82 40.32
C VAL A 598 19.87 -17.77 39.16
N ARG A 599 19.75 -19.06 39.46
CA ARG A 599 19.43 -20.14 38.51
C ARG A 599 18.18 -20.89 38.93
N PHE A 600 17.45 -21.34 37.93
CA PHE A 600 16.23 -22.13 38.10
C PHE A 600 16.44 -23.55 37.56
N ALA A 601 15.75 -24.54 38.12
CA ALA A 601 15.96 -25.94 37.80
C ALA A 601 15.43 -26.33 36.41
N ILE A 602 14.34 -25.69 35.98
CA ILE A 602 13.60 -26.02 34.75
C ILE A 602 13.67 -24.81 33.79
N PRO A 603 14.26 -24.95 32.59
CA PRO A 603 14.23 -23.89 31.59
C PRO A 603 12.80 -23.63 31.09
N VAL A 604 12.25 -22.45 31.32
CA VAL A 604 10.88 -22.11 30.93
C VAL A 604 10.84 -20.96 29.95
N ARG A 605 9.87 -20.95 29.04
CA ARG A 605 9.42 -19.70 28.41
C ARG A 605 8.72 -18.91 29.50
N ALA A 606 9.47 -18.05 30.15
CA ALA A 606 9.02 -17.39 31.35
C ALA A 606 7.82 -16.48 31.01
N THR A 607 6.87 -16.33 31.93
CA THR A 607 5.68 -15.45 31.88
C THR A 607 5.69 -14.43 33.03
N GLY A 608 6.54 -14.63 34.03
CA GLY A 608 6.77 -13.68 35.11
C GLY A 608 7.91 -14.09 36.03
N ILE A 609 8.41 -13.12 36.81
CA ILE A 609 9.35 -13.31 37.91
C ILE A 609 8.90 -12.44 39.10
N THR A 610 8.94 -12.98 40.31
CA THR A 610 8.58 -12.25 41.53
C THR A 610 9.78 -12.22 42.48
N VAL A 611 10.16 -11.03 42.96
CA VAL A 611 11.23 -10.86 43.96
C VAL A 611 10.61 -10.44 45.30
N TYR A 612 10.82 -11.26 46.33
CA TYR A 612 10.28 -11.07 47.67
C TYR A 612 11.30 -10.30 48.52
N GLN A 613 10.92 -9.12 49.00
CA GLN A 613 11.77 -8.23 49.80
C GLN A 613 11.19 -8.06 51.21
N ASN A 614 11.95 -8.45 52.24
CA ASN A 614 11.48 -8.51 53.63
C ASN A 614 11.96 -7.36 54.51
N HIS A 615 13.01 -6.63 54.11
CA HIS A 615 13.52 -5.47 54.84
C HIS A 615 13.88 -4.33 53.88
N GLN A 616 13.39 -3.12 54.18
CA GLN A 616 13.65 -1.89 53.42
C GLN A 616 13.57 -2.05 51.88
N PRO A 617 12.43 -2.51 51.36
CA PRO A 617 12.27 -2.80 49.94
C PRO A 617 12.34 -1.56 49.04
N GLY A 618 12.57 -1.78 47.75
CA GLY A 618 12.45 -0.73 46.72
C GLY A 618 13.71 -0.37 45.96
N PHE A 619 14.83 -1.02 46.28
CA PHE A 619 16.13 -0.70 45.69
C PHE A 619 16.52 -1.61 44.52
N ILE A 620 15.64 -2.50 44.07
CA ILE A 620 15.83 -3.23 42.82
C ILE A 620 15.67 -2.25 41.65
N SER A 621 16.77 -1.96 40.97
CA SER A 621 16.82 -1.03 39.83
C SER A 621 16.72 -1.72 38.49
N GLU A 622 17.07 -3.00 38.41
CA GLU A 622 17.00 -3.78 37.18
C GLU A 622 16.80 -5.29 37.46
N VAL A 623 16.00 -5.95 36.63
CA VAL A 623 15.93 -7.42 36.56
C VAL A 623 16.14 -7.86 35.13
N GLU A 624 17.10 -8.75 34.91
CA GLU A 624 17.40 -9.34 33.61
C GLU A 624 17.17 -10.85 33.64
N LEU A 625 16.53 -11.42 32.61
CA LEU A 625 16.44 -12.86 32.44
C LEU A 625 17.65 -13.39 31.67
N LEU A 626 18.17 -14.53 32.12
CA LEU A 626 19.29 -15.23 31.53
C LEU A 626 18.79 -16.38 30.67
N ASP A 627 19.13 -16.38 29.37
CA ASP A 627 18.77 -17.46 28.47
C ASP A 627 19.81 -18.61 28.45
N GLN A 628 19.48 -19.69 27.74
CA GLN A 628 20.35 -20.88 27.60
C GLN A 628 21.69 -20.59 26.89
N SER A 629 21.78 -19.51 26.12
CA SER A 629 23.01 -19.09 25.44
C SER A 629 23.94 -18.27 26.35
N GLY A 630 23.44 -17.86 27.52
CA GLY A 630 24.14 -16.98 28.45
C GLY A 630 23.86 -15.50 28.23
N LYS A 631 22.89 -15.14 27.39
CA LYS A 631 22.49 -13.75 27.15
C LYS A 631 21.55 -13.28 28.25
N LEU A 632 21.85 -12.12 28.83
CA LEU A 632 20.96 -11.38 29.72
C LEU A 632 20.06 -10.44 28.90
N THR A 633 18.78 -10.40 29.26
CA THR A 633 17.78 -9.52 28.66
C THR A 633 17.01 -8.82 29.77
N SER A 634 17.10 -7.50 29.83
CA SER A 634 16.36 -6.68 30.80
C SER A 634 14.85 -6.84 30.64
N VAL A 635 14.15 -7.16 31.72
CA VAL A 635 12.69 -7.32 31.79
C VAL A 635 12.02 -6.34 32.75
N TYR A 636 12.83 -5.62 33.55
CA TYR A 636 12.37 -4.59 34.46
C TYR A 636 13.51 -3.60 34.70
N THR A 637 13.18 -2.30 34.67
CA THR A 637 14.07 -1.24 35.15
C THR A 637 13.24 -0.22 35.93
N ALA A 638 13.80 0.31 37.01
CA ALA A 638 13.15 1.34 37.81
C ALA A 638 14.18 2.22 38.55
N THR A 639 13.76 3.41 38.93
CA THR A 639 14.54 4.28 39.81
C THR A 639 14.47 3.74 41.24
N ALA A 640 15.61 3.29 41.77
CA ALA A 640 15.70 2.75 43.13
C ALA A 640 15.26 3.77 44.19
N THR A 641 14.16 3.45 44.86
CA THR A 641 13.49 4.31 45.85
C THR A 641 12.82 3.44 46.90
N LEU A 642 13.02 3.78 48.18
CA LEU A 642 12.39 3.08 49.32
C LEU A 642 10.87 2.97 49.14
N GLN A 643 10.35 1.76 49.28
CA GLN A 643 8.92 1.48 49.30
C GLN A 643 8.36 1.62 50.72
N ASN A 644 7.19 2.25 50.82
CA ASN A 644 6.49 2.44 52.11
C ASN A 644 5.76 1.16 52.59
N THR A 645 5.65 0.15 51.72
CA THR A 645 5.03 -1.14 52.00
C THR A 645 6.13 -2.16 52.25
N CYS A 646 6.03 -2.90 53.34
CA CYS A 646 6.99 -3.94 53.71
C CYS A 646 6.26 -5.05 54.50
N PRO A 647 6.48 -6.35 54.22
CA PRO A 647 7.31 -6.87 53.12
C PRO A 647 6.71 -6.47 51.77
N PHE A 648 7.51 -6.52 50.72
CA PHE A 648 7.13 -6.08 49.38
C PHE A 648 7.45 -7.15 48.35
N GLU A 649 6.45 -7.46 47.53
CA GLU A 649 6.59 -8.39 46.43
C GLU A 649 6.70 -7.59 45.14
N LEU A 650 7.89 -7.59 44.53
CA LEU A 650 8.08 -7.04 43.20
C LEU A 650 7.68 -8.12 42.19
N ALA A 651 6.39 -8.19 41.88
CA ALA A 651 5.84 -9.08 40.86
C ALA A 651 5.98 -8.45 39.47
N ILE A 652 6.83 -9.04 38.62
CA ILE A 652 7.05 -8.63 37.24
C ILE A 652 6.44 -9.72 36.37
N SER A 653 5.30 -9.44 35.75
CA SER A 653 4.63 -10.37 34.84
C SER A 653 4.53 -9.78 33.45
N TRP A 654 4.59 -10.64 32.43
CA TRP A 654 4.41 -10.24 31.06
C TRP A 654 3.35 -11.11 30.37
N PRO A 655 2.56 -10.52 29.46
CA PRO A 655 1.35 -11.15 28.93
C PRO A 655 1.62 -12.32 27.97
N MET A 656 2.82 -12.40 27.37
CA MET A 656 3.21 -13.46 26.43
C MET A 656 4.53 -14.11 26.87
N PRO A 657 4.63 -15.46 26.92
CA PRO A 657 5.85 -16.14 27.31
C PRO A 657 7.07 -15.67 26.51
N THR A 658 8.25 -15.63 27.13
CA THR A 658 9.48 -15.25 26.44
C THR A 658 9.72 -16.10 25.18
N SER A 659 10.23 -15.47 24.11
CA SER A 659 10.58 -16.15 22.86
C SER A 659 11.75 -17.14 23.00
N TYR A 660 12.48 -17.06 24.12
CA TYR A 660 13.54 -17.95 24.55
C TYR A 660 13.19 -18.66 25.87
N ARG A 661 13.96 -19.68 26.24
CA ARG A 661 13.84 -20.33 27.56
C ARG A 661 14.79 -19.64 28.56
N ALA A 662 14.23 -19.09 29.61
CA ALA A 662 14.98 -18.53 30.73
C ALA A 662 15.49 -19.67 31.64
N VAL A 663 16.75 -19.58 32.06
CA VAL A 663 17.43 -20.52 32.96
C VAL A 663 17.94 -19.84 34.24
N GLY A 664 17.79 -18.53 34.34
CA GLY A 664 18.26 -17.74 35.47
C GLY A 664 17.79 -16.29 35.37
N ALA A 665 18.16 -15.49 36.35
CA ALA A 665 17.95 -14.05 36.35
C ALA A 665 19.09 -13.33 37.07
N ARG A 666 19.32 -12.06 36.72
CA ARG A 666 20.17 -11.12 37.44
C ARG A 666 19.29 -10.04 38.06
N ILE A 667 19.39 -9.86 39.36
CA ILE A 667 18.72 -8.78 40.10
C ILE A 667 19.77 -7.74 40.46
N THR A 668 19.60 -6.52 39.98
CA THR A 668 20.47 -5.39 40.34
C THR A 668 19.81 -4.58 41.44
N VAL A 669 20.53 -4.41 42.54
CA VAL A 669 20.11 -3.63 43.71
C VAL A 669 20.99 -2.38 43.81
N ASP A 670 20.38 -1.21 43.59
CA ASP A 670 21.05 0.09 43.64
C ASP A 670 20.62 0.87 44.88
N GLN A 671 21.49 0.92 45.87
CA GLN A 671 21.23 1.58 47.16
C GLN A 671 21.90 2.96 47.28
N ARG A 672 22.56 3.44 46.23
CA ARG A 672 23.33 4.70 46.23
C ARG A 672 22.46 5.94 46.45
N SER A 673 21.16 5.86 46.21
CA SER A 673 20.19 6.95 46.40
C SER A 673 19.82 7.18 47.88
N GLY A 674 20.44 6.47 48.82
CA GLY A 674 20.29 6.69 50.26
C GLY A 674 19.50 5.60 50.97
N ALA A 675 19.67 4.33 50.56
CA ALA A 675 19.11 3.21 51.28
C ALA A 675 19.82 2.96 52.62
N ASN A 676 19.14 2.19 53.45
CA ASN A 676 19.74 1.39 54.50
C ASN A 676 19.44 -0.10 54.12
N TRP A 677 20.23 -1.07 54.59
CA TRP A 677 20.32 -2.43 53.97
C TRP A 677 18.97 -2.99 53.51
N SER A 678 18.82 -3.19 52.20
CA SER A 678 17.66 -3.83 51.57
C SER A 678 17.89 -5.34 51.50
N GLU A 679 16.86 -6.11 51.83
CA GLU A 679 16.92 -7.58 51.90
C GLU A 679 15.98 -8.26 50.91
N ILE A 680 16.47 -9.32 50.27
CA ILE A 680 15.71 -10.21 49.38
C ILE A 680 15.60 -11.60 50.03
N ASP A 681 14.39 -12.04 50.31
CA ASP A 681 14.06 -13.34 50.93
C ASP A 681 14.04 -14.46 49.88
N ALA A 682 13.33 -14.26 48.76
CA ALA A 682 13.20 -15.31 47.74
C ALA A 682 12.89 -14.74 46.35
N ILE A 683 13.01 -15.59 45.32
CA ILE A 683 12.64 -15.26 43.94
C ILE A 683 11.89 -16.43 43.30
N GLU A 684 10.73 -16.16 42.71
CA GLU A 684 9.92 -17.13 41.96
C GLU A 684 10.00 -16.84 40.45
N LEU A 685 10.27 -17.85 39.64
CA LEU A 685 10.10 -17.78 38.17
C LEU A 685 8.86 -18.59 37.77
N VAL A 686 8.03 -17.98 36.93
CA VAL A 686 6.83 -18.60 36.38
C VAL A 686 6.96 -18.66 34.86
N GLY A 687 6.64 -19.79 34.24
CA GLY A 687 6.68 -19.91 32.78
C GLY A 687 6.12 -21.21 32.24
N LEU A 688 6.06 -21.32 30.91
CA LEU A 688 5.69 -22.56 30.22
C LEU A 688 6.93 -23.42 29.98
N GLU A 689 6.76 -24.74 30.14
CA GLU A 689 7.82 -25.72 29.93
C GLU A 689 8.17 -25.99 28.47
#